data_AF-A0A6I8N2N6-F1
#
_entry.id   AF-A0A6I8N2N6-F1
#
_cell.length_a   1.000
_cell.length_b   1.000
_cell.length_c   1.000
_cell.angle_alpha   90.00
_cell.angle_beta   90.00
_cell.angle_gamma   90.00
#
_symmetry.space_group_name_H-M   'P 1'
#
loop_
_entity.id
_entity.type
_entity.pdbx_description
1 polymer ?
#
loop_
_entity_poly.entity_id
_entity_poly.type
_entity_poly.pdbx_seq_one_letter_code
_entity_poly.pdbx_strand_id
1 'polypeptide(L)'
;MTQRPPLAAARPDSPAAPEEGGKERGGGRGPGRRRADVSLRLPSLGPLGSARLGSARLGSAGAMGDATRLPRQLFLQGVAVAFLFAFASLYTQIPGLYGREGILPARRMLRPLGKGPWELLWESPTLLWLGPRLGLDTEQAMELLCLLGTLGSLGALLLKPLRHGLLYLLLWGLYLSLYQVGQVFLYFQWDSLLLETGFLAVLVAPLGLSGPGGRAGGRTGGKAPGGWPHEPLPFWLVRWLLFRLMFASGVVKLSSRCPTWWGLTALTYHYETQCLPTPAAWLAHQLPVWLHKLSVVATFVIEIALPPLFFAPTRRLRLAAFYAQVLLQVLIIITGNYSFFNLLTLVLTTSLLDEQHLAPWLGRTRRKAPPRSWLRSLLALLTLLVEVAVFGLLGYGTVSCFGLELDKEQRLVHSKTAFTFHEFSQWLRAVILPTVGLGVVALAWELLTALYRCGQVRGCLGKLWAMAQLSIFGAATVAMFIISLVPYTYLEPGANGRLWPGAHQMFRAVEHLQLANSYGLFRRMTGLGGRPEVVLEGSYDREHWTEIEFMFKPGNLSAAPPRGGPPPAPSGLADVVCRTWASQPQPVVHQLRLPPAAGPEGGRWWRRQWVEEFYPTVSLGDPVLDSLLNQFGLKDKTPPRLRASAAPLPQALRLVREQLSALGPLAVLWTLVCTAAAVRLLHVLLSRNPRPSRPPRRPEGSTGEKNGAAPRRDGVERPRAQPPQAPTGSRHARRKQ
;
A
#
# COMPACT_ATOMS: atom_id res chain seq x y z
N MET A 1 42.99 25.55 -32.60
CA MET A 1 42.49 25.05 -33.90
C MET A 1 40.98 25.23 -33.89
N THR A 2 40.38 26.23 -34.57
CA THR A 2 40.13 26.34 -36.04
C THR A 2 39.14 25.28 -36.53
N GLN A 3 38.00 25.58 -37.17
CA GLN A 3 37.45 26.84 -37.73
C GLN A 3 35.89 26.83 -37.78
N ARG A 4 35.26 27.94 -38.23
CA ARG A 4 33.84 28.05 -38.66
C ARG A 4 33.78 28.36 -40.19
N PRO A 5 32.66 28.84 -40.78
CA PRO A 5 31.58 28.10 -41.46
C PRO A 5 31.52 28.40 -42.99
N PRO A 6 30.45 28.02 -43.72
CA PRO A 6 29.34 28.97 -44.01
C PRO A 6 27.93 28.32 -43.91
N LEU A 7 26.74 28.97 -43.95
CA LEU A 7 26.18 30.32 -44.26
C LEU A 7 25.49 30.47 -45.65
N ALA A 8 24.19 30.86 -45.63
CA ALA A 8 23.45 31.76 -46.55
C ALA A 8 22.22 31.23 -47.35
N ALA A 9 21.29 32.17 -47.62
CA ALA A 9 20.17 32.18 -48.61
C ALA A 9 18.96 31.21 -48.42
N ALA A 10 17.71 31.59 -48.71
CA ALA A 10 17.10 32.92 -48.90
C ALA A 10 15.55 32.89 -48.70
N ARG A 11 14.94 34.07 -48.60
CA ARG A 11 13.49 34.40 -48.66
C ARG A 11 13.25 35.19 -49.99
N PRO A 12 12.01 35.50 -50.47
CA PRO A 12 10.93 36.09 -49.66
C PRO A 12 9.45 35.92 -50.12
N ASP A 13 8.59 36.66 -49.42
CA ASP A 13 7.33 37.34 -49.80
C ASP A 13 5.96 36.66 -50.03
N SER A 14 4.96 37.47 -49.67
CA SER A 14 3.49 37.36 -49.70
C SER A 14 2.96 38.10 -50.96
N PRO A 15 1.64 38.39 -51.22
CA PRO A 15 0.48 38.38 -50.31
C PRO A 15 -0.93 38.04 -50.89
N ALA A 16 -1.94 38.25 -50.02
CA ALA A 16 -3.32 38.68 -50.33
C ALA A 16 -4.37 37.65 -50.82
N ALA A 17 -5.62 38.11 -50.75
CA ALA A 17 -6.90 37.44 -51.05
C ALA A 17 -7.63 38.27 -52.16
N PRO A 18 -8.97 38.26 -52.42
CA PRO A 18 -10.10 37.58 -51.76
C PRO A 18 -11.17 36.96 -52.73
N GLU A 19 -12.32 36.53 -52.17
CA GLU A 19 -13.68 36.55 -52.80
C GLU A 19 -13.93 35.75 -54.13
N GLU A 20 -15.14 35.49 -54.64
CA GLU A 20 -16.52 35.46 -54.09
C GLU A 20 -17.38 34.37 -54.83
N GLY A 21 -18.67 34.24 -54.50
CA GLY A 21 -19.70 34.31 -55.57
C GLY A 21 -20.24 33.05 -56.27
N GLY A 22 -21.08 32.24 -55.59
CA GLY A 22 -22.24 31.56 -56.19
C GLY A 22 -22.01 30.51 -57.31
N LYS A 23 -23.01 30.07 -58.10
CA LYS A 23 -24.47 29.98 -57.93
C LYS A 23 -25.07 29.11 -59.06
N GLU A 24 -26.20 28.40 -58.81
CA GLU A 24 -27.17 27.90 -59.83
C GLU A 24 -26.71 26.74 -60.77
N ARG A 25 -27.59 25.91 -61.40
CA ARG A 25 -29.04 25.63 -61.25
C ARG A 25 -29.43 24.26 -61.85
N GLY A 26 -30.54 23.69 -61.36
CA GLY A 26 -31.43 22.79 -62.12
C GLY A 26 -31.02 21.30 -62.24
N GLY A 27 -31.93 20.38 -62.57
CA GLY A 27 -33.40 20.53 -62.63
C GLY A 27 -34.14 19.45 -63.43
N GLY A 28 -35.00 18.65 -62.76
CA GLY A 28 -35.89 17.66 -63.38
C GLY A 28 -36.76 16.99 -62.31
N ARG A 29 -37.98 17.50 -62.04
CA ARG A 29 -39.29 17.13 -62.65
C ARG A 29 -39.80 15.75 -62.21
N GLY A 30 -40.95 15.75 -61.50
CA GLY A 30 -41.83 14.59 -61.30
C GLY A 30 -42.79 14.38 -62.49
N PRO A 31 -44.09 14.06 -62.33
CA PRO A 31 -44.99 14.22 -61.15
C PRO A 31 -45.67 12.90 -60.69
N GLY A 32 -46.31 12.79 -59.51
CA GLY A 32 -47.60 13.37 -59.11
C GLY A 32 -48.46 12.31 -58.36
N ARG A 33 -49.70 12.55 -57.87
CA ARG A 33 -50.58 13.74 -57.83
C ARG A 33 -51.78 13.50 -56.86
N ARG A 34 -52.43 14.58 -56.37
CA ARG A 34 -53.74 14.66 -55.62
C ARG A 34 -53.66 14.28 -54.12
N ARG A 35 -54.41 14.88 -53.17
CA ARG A 35 -55.38 16.03 -53.10
C ARG A 35 -55.26 16.64 -51.67
N ALA A 36 -55.24 17.96 -51.45
CA ALA A 36 -56.39 18.89 -51.23
C ALA A 36 -57.19 18.58 -49.93
N ASP A 37 -57.55 19.50 -49.02
CA ASP A 37 -57.71 20.99 -49.05
C ASP A 37 -57.37 21.64 -47.67
N VAL A 38 -56.72 22.82 -47.56
CA VAL A 38 -57.27 24.21 -47.42
C VAL A 38 -58.11 24.41 -46.11
N SER A 39 -57.87 25.35 -45.17
CA SER A 39 -56.93 26.50 -45.03
C SER A 39 -56.81 26.92 -43.51
N LEU A 40 -56.44 28.10 -42.96
CA LEU A 40 -56.09 29.49 -43.40
C LEU A 40 -55.32 30.25 -42.24
N ARG A 41 -54.78 31.45 -42.51
CA ARG A 41 -54.34 32.57 -41.61
C ARG A 41 -53.09 32.45 -40.69
N LEU A 42 -52.15 33.38 -40.96
CA LEU A 42 -51.10 33.98 -40.09
C LEU A 42 -51.73 35.03 -39.10
N PRO A 43 -51.01 35.70 -38.14
CA PRO A 43 -49.56 36.00 -38.10
C PRO A 43 -48.84 36.02 -36.72
N SER A 44 -47.50 36.17 -36.75
CA SER A 44 -46.69 37.18 -36.01
C SER A 44 -45.20 36.78 -35.96
N LEU A 45 -44.29 37.74 -35.76
CA LEU A 45 -42.84 37.50 -35.83
C LEU A 45 -42.05 38.37 -34.81
N GLY A 46 -41.17 37.73 -34.03
CA GLY A 46 -40.16 38.37 -33.17
C GLY A 46 -40.34 38.14 -31.66
N PRO A 47 -39.37 38.53 -30.81
CA PRO A 47 -37.99 38.97 -31.12
C PRO A 47 -36.93 37.90 -30.77
N LEU A 48 -35.64 38.21 -30.96
CA LEU A 48 -34.54 37.30 -30.58
C LEU A 48 -34.46 37.09 -29.06
N GLY A 49 -34.82 35.89 -28.58
CA GLY A 49 -34.59 35.43 -27.21
C GLY A 49 -33.26 34.70 -27.06
N SER A 50 -32.43 35.12 -26.09
CA SER A 50 -31.07 34.61 -25.86
C SER A 50 -30.99 33.07 -25.81
N ALA A 51 -30.32 32.46 -26.78
CA ALA A 51 -30.00 31.03 -26.74
C ALA A 51 -28.96 30.73 -25.65
N ARG A 52 -29.43 30.43 -24.43
CA ARG A 52 -28.57 29.89 -23.36
C ARG A 52 -27.99 28.56 -23.85
N LEU A 53 -26.68 28.51 -24.14
CA LEU A 53 -25.99 27.26 -24.42
C LEU A 53 -26.21 26.29 -23.25
N GLY A 54 -27.05 25.28 -23.47
CA GLY A 54 -27.33 24.25 -22.49
C GLY A 54 -26.03 23.52 -22.18
N SER A 55 -25.53 23.67 -20.95
CA SER A 55 -24.24 23.07 -20.55
C SER A 55 -24.26 21.55 -20.72
N ALA A 56 -23.69 21.08 -21.82
CA ALA A 56 -23.58 19.67 -22.18
C ALA A 56 -22.68 18.97 -21.16
N ARG A 57 -23.29 18.45 -20.09
CA ARG A 57 -22.56 17.79 -18.99
C ARG A 57 -21.77 16.61 -19.56
N LEU A 58 -20.44 16.70 -19.51
CA LEU A 58 -19.49 15.65 -19.90
C LEU A 58 -19.56 14.45 -18.92
N GLY A 59 -20.69 13.75 -18.97
CA GLY A 59 -21.14 12.78 -17.98
C GLY A 59 -20.63 11.36 -18.22
N SER A 60 -19.31 11.17 -18.16
CA SER A 60 -18.67 9.84 -18.08
C SER A 60 -17.40 9.86 -17.22
N ALA A 61 -16.45 10.76 -17.48
CA ALA A 61 -15.14 10.80 -16.80
C ALA A 61 -15.20 11.16 -15.30
N GLY A 62 -16.18 11.96 -14.86
CA GLY A 62 -16.30 12.40 -13.46
C GLY A 62 -16.53 11.30 -12.42
N ALA A 63 -16.77 10.06 -12.84
CA ALA A 63 -17.08 8.92 -11.96
C ALA A 63 -15.94 8.53 -11.00
N MET A 64 -14.69 8.92 -11.28
CA MET A 64 -13.53 8.59 -10.44
C MET A 64 -13.43 9.49 -9.18
N GLY A 65 -14.10 10.66 -9.17
CA GLY A 65 -13.97 11.64 -8.10
C GLY A 65 -14.85 11.42 -6.85
N ASP A 66 -15.98 10.72 -6.99
CA ASP A 66 -16.94 10.44 -5.92
C ASP A 66 -16.59 9.17 -5.11
N ALA A 67 -15.49 8.48 -5.44
CA ALA A 67 -15.39 7.02 -5.28
C ALA A 67 -14.39 6.47 -4.24
N THR A 68 -13.70 7.32 -3.47
CA THR A 68 -12.49 6.90 -2.71
C THR A 68 -12.69 6.63 -1.23
N ARG A 69 -13.85 6.95 -0.61
CA ARG A 69 -13.96 7.01 0.87
C ARG A 69 -13.84 5.66 1.56
N LEU A 70 -14.20 4.56 0.87
CA LEU A 70 -14.04 3.20 1.39
C LEU A 70 -12.69 2.56 1.03
N PRO A 71 -12.21 2.58 -0.23
CA PRO A 71 -10.84 2.16 -0.56
C PRO A 71 -9.78 2.82 0.34
N ARG A 72 -9.92 4.14 0.58
CA ARG A 72 -9.09 4.89 1.54
C ARG A 72 -9.15 4.37 2.97
N GLN A 73 -10.33 3.96 3.45
CA GLN A 73 -10.46 3.40 4.80
C GLN A 73 -9.86 2.00 4.91
N LEU A 74 -9.95 1.18 3.85
CA LEU A 74 -9.29 -0.12 3.78
C LEU A 74 -7.76 0.03 3.73
N PHE A 75 -7.25 0.97 2.92
CA PHE A 75 -5.83 1.33 2.88
C PHE A 75 -5.29 1.69 4.26
N LEU A 76 -5.90 2.70 4.91
CA LEU A 76 -5.44 3.20 6.22
C LEU A 76 -5.55 2.13 7.32
N GLN A 77 -6.59 1.29 7.30
CA GLN A 77 -6.69 0.15 8.22
C GLN A 77 -5.61 -0.89 7.93
N GLY A 78 -5.34 -1.21 6.66
CA GLY A 78 -4.29 -2.13 6.25
C GLY A 78 -2.89 -1.70 6.68
N VAL A 79 -2.55 -0.43 6.50
CA VAL A 79 -1.28 0.15 6.98
C VAL A 79 -1.19 0.07 8.51
N ALA A 80 -2.30 0.28 9.22
CA ALA A 80 -2.34 0.09 10.68
C ALA A 80 -2.20 -1.39 11.10
N VAL A 81 -2.66 -2.37 10.31
CA VAL A 81 -2.35 -3.79 10.58
C VAL A 81 -0.86 -4.08 10.35
N ALA A 82 -0.26 -3.54 9.28
CA ALA A 82 1.16 -3.74 8.99
C ALA A 82 2.05 -3.15 10.10
N PHE A 83 1.78 -1.91 10.55
CA PHE A 83 2.47 -1.34 11.72
C PHE A 83 2.22 -2.15 13.00
N LEU A 84 0.99 -2.64 13.25
CA LEU A 84 0.70 -3.47 14.42
C LEU A 84 1.58 -4.73 14.46
N PHE A 85 1.71 -5.44 13.34
CA PHE A 85 2.59 -6.62 13.25
C PHE A 85 4.07 -6.24 13.38
N ALA A 86 4.52 -5.18 12.71
CA ALA A 86 5.91 -4.74 12.75
C ALA A 86 6.34 -4.35 14.18
N PHE A 87 5.56 -3.53 14.89
CA PHE A 87 5.88 -3.13 16.25
C PHE A 87 5.72 -4.28 17.26
N ALA A 88 4.67 -5.11 17.15
CA ALA A 88 4.44 -6.20 18.11
C ALA A 88 5.50 -7.31 18.00
N SER A 89 5.90 -7.71 16.78
CA SER A 89 6.96 -8.71 16.61
C SER A 89 8.36 -8.17 16.91
N LEU A 90 8.61 -6.89 16.68
CA LEU A 90 9.87 -6.25 17.06
C LEU A 90 9.99 -6.14 18.59
N TYR A 91 8.89 -5.81 19.29
CA TYR A 91 8.87 -5.71 20.75
C TYR A 91 9.35 -6.99 21.45
N THR A 92 8.99 -8.17 20.95
CA THR A 92 9.42 -9.45 21.55
C THR A 92 10.89 -9.77 21.26
N GLN A 93 11.39 -9.37 20.09
CA GLN A 93 12.75 -9.65 19.65
C GLN A 93 13.81 -8.66 20.19
N ILE A 94 13.41 -7.46 20.66
CA ILE A 94 14.32 -6.43 21.17
C ILE A 94 15.38 -6.96 22.14
N PRO A 95 15.07 -7.74 23.20
CA PRO A 95 16.09 -8.15 24.18
C PRO A 95 17.21 -8.99 23.56
N GLY A 96 16.86 -9.92 22.66
CA GLY A 96 17.84 -10.81 22.01
C GLY A 96 18.53 -10.22 20.78
N LEU A 97 17.93 -9.23 20.13
CA LEU A 97 18.55 -8.52 19.00
C LEU A 97 19.39 -7.32 19.42
N TYR A 98 18.76 -6.41 20.16
CA TYR A 98 19.17 -5.01 20.30
C TYR A 98 19.42 -4.59 21.75
N GLY A 99 19.01 -5.43 22.70
CA GLY A 99 19.23 -5.24 24.12
C GLY A 99 20.69 -5.26 24.52
N ARG A 100 20.98 -5.07 25.81
CA ARG A 100 22.33 -4.93 26.34
C ARG A 100 23.26 -6.10 25.98
N GLU A 101 22.70 -7.32 26.09
CA GLU A 101 23.33 -8.61 25.79
C GLU A 101 22.79 -9.23 24.48
N GLY A 102 22.14 -8.43 23.63
CA GLY A 102 21.62 -8.88 22.34
C GLY A 102 22.72 -9.08 21.28
N ILE A 103 22.39 -9.75 20.18
CA ILE A 103 23.34 -10.08 19.09
C ILE A 103 24.00 -8.83 18.49
N LEU A 104 23.25 -7.73 18.32
CA LEU A 104 23.73 -6.46 17.76
C LEU A 104 23.21 -5.25 18.58
N PRO A 105 23.77 -4.99 19.77
CA PRO A 105 23.22 -4.03 20.73
C PRO A 105 23.07 -2.61 20.17
N ALA A 106 21.83 -2.11 20.09
CA ALA A 106 21.52 -0.82 19.47
C ALA A 106 22.22 0.38 20.16
N ARG A 107 22.65 0.20 21.42
CA ARG A 107 23.50 1.16 22.16
C ARG A 107 24.78 1.56 21.41
N ARG A 108 25.26 0.74 20.47
CA ARG A 108 26.45 1.01 19.64
C ARG A 108 26.20 2.09 18.57
N MET A 109 24.98 2.18 18.03
CA MET A 109 24.59 3.18 17.02
C MET A 109 24.36 4.57 17.63
N LEU A 110 23.98 4.63 18.90
CA LEU A 110 23.63 5.87 19.60
C LEU A 110 24.82 6.48 20.37
N ARG A 111 25.99 6.57 19.72
CA ARG A 111 27.20 7.22 20.28
C ARG A 111 27.27 8.68 19.80
N PRO A 112 26.95 9.69 20.64
CA PRO A 112 26.96 11.10 20.21
C PRO A 112 28.39 11.63 20.08
N LEU A 113 28.84 11.83 18.84
CA LEU A 113 30.20 12.27 18.48
C LEU A 113 30.41 13.79 18.68
N GLY A 114 29.98 14.34 19.81
CA GLY A 114 30.07 15.78 20.12
C GLY A 114 29.14 16.72 19.32
N LYS A 115 28.42 16.18 18.33
CA LYS A 115 27.51 16.91 17.42
C LYS A 115 26.30 17.55 18.11
N GLY A 116 25.74 18.57 17.46
CA GLY A 116 24.56 19.28 17.94
C GLY A 116 23.28 18.42 17.91
N PRO A 117 22.28 18.67 18.78
CA PRO A 117 21.08 17.83 18.84
C PRO A 117 20.20 17.91 17.58
N TRP A 118 20.26 19.02 16.83
CA TRP A 118 19.59 19.15 15.52
C TRP A 118 20.33 18.40 14.41
N GLU A 119 21.66 18.51 14.40
CA GLU A 119 22.55 17.80 13.46
C GLU A 119 22.41 16.28 13.61
N LEU A 120 22.47 15.78 14.85
CA LEU A 120 22.23 14.37 15.18
C LEU A 120 20.85 13.89 14.69
N LEU A 121 19.80 14.70 14.87
CA LEU A 121 18.44 14.34 14.44
C LEU A 121 18.27 14.37 12.91
N TRP A 122 19.03 15.19 12.20
CA TRP A 122 19.01 15.24 10.73
C TRP A 122 19.81 14.10 10.09
N GLU A 123 21.02 13.83 10.59
CA GLU A 123 21.84 12.69 10.12
C GLU A 123 21.25 11.34 10.52
N SER A 124 20.67 11.27 11.72
CA SER A 124 20.10 10.06 12.30
C SER A 124 18.72 10.36 12.91
N PRO A 125 17.66 10.39 12.08
CA PRO A 125 16.28 10.68 12.52
C PRO A 125 15.71 9.59 13.42
N THR A 126 16.10 9.62 14.70
CA THR A 126 15.58 8.71 15.73
C THR A 126 15.21 9.43 17.02
N LEU A 127 14.02 9.13 17.52
CA LEU A 127 13.53 9.55 18.84
C LEU A 127 14.30 8.91 20.00
N LEU A 128 15.15 7.90 19.74
CA LEU A 128 15.96 7.25 20.78
C LEU A 128 17.00 8.19 21.40
N TRP A 129 17.39 9.28 20.71
CA TRP A 129 18.18 10.37 21.29
C TRP A 129 17.50 11.05 22.50
N LEU A 130 16.17 10.92 22.66
CA LEU A 130 15.41 11.41 23.81
C LEU A 130 15.39 10.42 24.98
N GLY A 131 15.68 9.12 24.75
CA GLY A 131 15.66 8.07 25.78
C GLY A 131 16.43 8.43 27.06
N PRO A 132 17.71 8.86 26.96
CA PRO A 132 18.49 9.30 28.13
C PRO A 132 17.88 10.50 28.88
N ARG A 133 17.13 11.39 28.21
CA ARG A 133 16.43 12.51 28.86
C ARG A 133 15.18 12.06 29.63
N LEU A 134 14.59 10.93 29.24
CA LEU A 134 13.48 10.28 29.93
C LEU A 134 13.96 9.32 31.04
N GLY A 135 15.28 9.18 31.25
CA GLY A 135 15.86 8.20 32.17
C GLY A 135 15.71 6.75 31.70
N LEU A 136 15.62 6.53 30.39
CA LEU A 136 15.48 5.22 29.76
C LEU A 136 16.80 4.74 29.16
N ASP A 137 17.10 3.46 29.33
CA ASP A 137 18.08 2.74 28.51
C ASP A 137 17.65 2.68 27.04
N THR A 138 18.60 2.47 26.12
CA THR A 138 18.29 2.28 24.68
C THR A 138 17.25 1.18 24.45
N GLU A 139 17.38 0.06 25.17
CA GLU A 139 16.47 -1.08 25.10
C GLU A 139 15.05 -0.68 25.53
N GLN A 140 14.90 -0.07 26.72
CA GLN A 140 13.62 0.44 27.24
C GLN A 140 13.02 1.56 26.37
N ALA A 141 13.86 2.38 25.73
CA ALA A 141 13.40 3.38 24.77
C ALA A 141 12.83 2.71 23.52
N MET A 142 13.51 1.71 22.94
CA MET A 142 12.99 0.93 21.80
C MET A 142 11.69 0.19 22.16
N GLU A 143 11.61 -0.38 23.37
CA GLU A 143 10.38 -0.97 23.92
C GLU A 143 9.23 0.03 23.95
N LEU A 144 9.46 1.23 24.50
CA LEU A 144 8.47 2.29 24.57
C LEU A 144 8.00 2.72 23.16
N LEU A 145 8.91 2.86 22.20
CA LEU A 145 8.52 3.17 20.81
C LEU A 145 7.64 2.05 20.22
N CYS A 146 7.96 0.78 20.47
CA CYS A 146 7.16 -0.34 19.99
C CYS A 146 5.79 -0.45 20.69
N LEU A 147 5.71 -0.19 22.00
CA LEU A 147 4.44 -0.19 22.73
C LEU A 147 3.54 0.97 22.29
N LEU A 148 4.09 2.18 22.13
CA LEU A 148 3.36 3.32 21.56
C LEU A 148 2.92 3.06 20.12
N GLY A 149 3.77 2.44 19.30
CA GLY A 149 3.45 2.04 17.93
C GLY A 149 2.34 0.99 17.85
N THR A 150 2.39 -0.02 18.72
CA THR A 150 1.36 -1.07 18.87
C THR A 150 0.02 -0.48 19.30
N LEU A 151 0.02 0.35 20.35
CA LEU A 151 -1.19 1.00 20.87
C LEU A 151 -1.79 2.00 19.88
N GLY A 152 -0.96 2.80 19.20
CA GLY A 152 -1.39 3.72 18.14
C GLY A 152 -2.00 2.98 16.95
N SER A 153 -1.39 1.87 16.53
CA SER A 153 -1.88 1.02 15.44
C SER A 153 -3.22 0.36 15.79
N LEU A 154 -3.34 -0.23 16.99
CA LEU A 154 -4.59 -0.79 17.50
C LEU A 154 -5.67 0.30 17.64
N GLY A 155 -5.29 1.50 18.12
CA GLY A 155 -6.16 2.67 18.18
C GLY A 155 -6.70 3.09 16.81
N ALA A 156 -5.85 3.13 15.78
CA ALA A 156 -6.27 3.40 14.40
C ALA A 156 -7.20 2.29 13.83
N LEU A 157 -6.98 1.03 14.21
CA LEU A 157 -7.85 -0.08 13.81
C LEU A 157 -9.22 -0.03 14.48
N LEU A 158 -9.29 0.27 15.78
CA LEU A 158 -10.54 0.28 16.56
C LEU A 158 -11.32 1.59 16.38
N LEU A 159 -10.66 2.73 16.59
CA LEU A 159 -11.30 4.02 16.74
C LEU A 159 -11.20 4.85 15.46
N LYS A 160 -12.34 5.10 14.82
CA LYS A 160 -12.42 5.96 13.62
C LYS A 160 -11.83 7.37 13.83
N PRO A 161 -11.99 8.06 14.98
CA PRO A 161 -11.39 9.38 15.20
C PRO A 161 -9.85 9.40 15.11
N LEU A 162 -9.17 8.31 15.51
CA LEU A 162 -7.71 8.24 15.53
C LEU A 162 -7.07 8.08 14.14
N ARG A 163 -7.86 7.74 13.10
CA ARG A 163 -7.36 7.60 11.72
C ARG A 163 -7.19 8.96 11.02
N HIS A 164 -6.31 9.80 11.58
CA HIS A 164 -5.93 11.11 11.06
C HIS A 164 -4.42 11.20 10.79
N GLY A 165 -3.98 12.10 9.89
CA GLY A 165 -2.59 12.18 9.41
C GLY A 165 -1.53 12.22 10.51
N LEU A 166 -1.76 12.95 11.60
CA LEU A 166 -0.83 13.05 12.72
C LEU A 166 -0.52 11.71 13.41
N LEU A 167 -1.43 10.74 13.39
CA LEU A 167 -1.17 9.42 13.98
C LEU A 167 -0.33 8.56 13.05
N TYR A 168 -0.58 8.60 11.74
CA TYR A 168 0.29 7.93 10.77
C TYR A 168 1.69 8.56 10.73
N LEU A 169 1.81 9.87 10.96
CA LEU A 169 3.10 10.55 11.07
C LEU A 169 3.85 10.12 12.34
N LEU A 170 3.13 9.97 13.46
CA LEU A 170 3.69 9.39 14.69
C LEU A 170 4.13 7.94 14.47
N LEU A 171 3.27 7.06 13.92
CA LEU A 171 3.62 5.66 13.63
C LEU A 171 4.83 5.53 12.70
N TRP A 172 4.87 6.35 11.63
CA TRP A 172 6.02 6.42 10.73
C TRP A 172 7.30 6.89 11.44
N GLY A 173 7.24 7.96 12.24
CA GLY A 173 8.40 8.46 12.98
C GLY A 173 8.89 7.51 14.08
N LEU A 174 7.98 6.82 14.77
CA LEU A 174 8.30 5.75 15.72
C LEU A 174 9.01 4.59 15.02
N TYR A 175 8.58 4.21 13.82
CA TYR A 175 9.19 3.11 13.07
C TYR A 175 10.54 3.49 12.44
N LEU A 176 10.65 4.68 11.85
CA LEU A 176 11.92 5.23 11.35
C LEU A 176 12.97 5.29 12.47
N SER A 177 12.56 5.70 13.67
CA SER A 177 13.44 5.73 14.84
C SER A 177 14.05 4.38 15.22
N LEU A 178 13.35 3.29 14.94
CA LEU A 178 13.82 1.92 15.18
C LEU A 178 14.66 1.40 14.00
N TYR A 179 14.25 1.72 12.76
CA TYR A 179 14.97 1.43 11.54
C TYR A 179 16.41 1.98 11.56
N GLN A 180 16.59 3.26 11.94
CA GLN A 180 17.91 3.91 11.98
C GLN A 180 18.92 3.27 12.97
N VAL A 181 18.48 2.43 13.92
CA VAL A 181 19.37 1.67 14.83
C VAL A 181 19.31 0.15 14.61
N GLY A 182 18.42 -0.31 13.73
CA GLY A 182 18.06 -1.71 13.58
C GLY A 182 19.04 -2.55 12.76
N GLN A 183 20.04 -1.92 12.14
CA GLN A 183 21.18 -2.58 11.50
C GLN A 183 20.72 -3.66 10.49
N VAL A 184 21.42 -4.78 10.39
CA VAL A 184 21.14 -5.86 9.41
C VAL A 184 19.76 -6.53 9.57
N PHE A 185 19.07 -6.33 10.69
CA PHE A 185 17.78 -6.97 11.00
C PHE A 185 16.55 -6.09 10.67
N LEU A 186 16.74 -4.78 10.43
CA LEU A 186 15.71 -3.85 9.93
C LEU A 186 16.28 -3.02 8.77
N TYR A 187 16.59 -3.70 7.66
CA TYR A 187 17.07 -3.08 6.41
C TYR A 187 16.48 -3.80 5.17
N PHE A 188 15.43 -4.60 5.35
CA PHE A 188 14.87 -5.39 4.27
C PHE A 188 13.75 -4.63 3.53
N GLN A 189 13.42 -5.07 2.31
CA GLN A 189 12.48 -4.32 1.44
C GLN A 189 11.06 -4.20 2.00
N TRP A 190 10.65 -5.02 2.98
CA TRP A 190 9.39 -4.79 3.71
C TRP A 190 9.48 -3.58 4.65
N ASP A 191 10.60 -3.38 5.34
CA ASP A 191 10.81 -2.26 6.27
C ASP A 191 10.80 -0.93 5.49
N SER A 192 11.53 -0.87 4.37
CA SER A 192 11.54 0.30 3.46
C SER A 192 10.15 0.53 2.82
N LEU A 193 9.43 -0.53 2.45
CA LEU A 193 8.06 -0.43 1.93
C LEU A 193 7.07 0.07 2.99
N LEU A 194 7.25 -0.30 4.27
CA LEU A 194 6.42 0.17 5.38
C LEU A 194 6.68 1.65 5.68
N LEU A 195 7.93 2.10 5.61
CA LEU A 195 8.27 3.52 5.74
C LEU A 195 7.66 4.36 4.61
N GLU A 196 7.85 3.94 3.36
CA GLU A 196 7.29 4.66 2.20
C GLU A 196 5.74 4.65 2.21
N THR A 197 5.12 3.49 2.44
CA THR A 197 3.65 3.37 2.52
C THR A 197 3.08 4.10 3.74
N GLY A 198 3.81 4.10 4.87
CA GLY A 198 3.46 4.80 6.10
C GLY A 198 3.45 6.31 5.92
N PHE A 199 4.45 6.86 5.23
CA PHE A 199 4.47 8.28 4.87
C PHE A 199 3.31 8.65 3.92
N LEU A 200 3.03 7.80 2.91
CA LEU A 200 1.84 7.98 2.06
C LEU A 200 0.53 7.93 2.87
N ALA A 201 0.47 7.15 3.95
CA ALA A 201 -0.69 7.14 4.84
C ALA A 201 -0.87 8.45 5.63
N VAL A 202 0.19 9.24 5.88
CA VAL A 202 0.07 10.61 6.41
C VAL A 202 -0.71 11.50 5.44
N LEU A 203 -0.36 11.44 4.15
CA LEU A 203 -0.98 12.25 3.10
C LEU A 203 -2.39 11.77 2.75
N VAL A 204 -2.64 10.45 2.80
CA VAL A 204 -3.95 9.84 2.50
C VAL A 204 -4.93 9.97 3.67
N ALA A 205 -4.46 10.04 4.92
CA ALA A 205 -5.34 10.20 6.07
C ALA A 205 -6.03 11.58 6.09
N PRO A 206 -7.29 11.67 6.54
CA PRO A 206 -7.93 12.96 6.73
C PRO A 206 -7.18 13.78 7.79
N LEU A 207 -6.75 14.98 7.43
CA LEU A 207 -6.39 16.00 8.42
C LEU A 207 -7.66 16.40 9.18
N GLY A 208 -7.63 16.36 10.51
CA GLY A 208 -8.76 16.72 11.38
C GLY A 208 -9.14 18.21 11.36
N LEU A 209 -8.49 19.00 10.49
CA LEU A 209 -8.67 20.43 10.28
C LEU A 209 -10.07 20.72 9.69
N SER A 210 -11.05 20.76 10.57
CA SER A 210 -12.40 21.21 10.27
C SER A 210 -12.33 22.71 9.93
N GLY A 211 -12.55 23.05 8.66
CA GLY A 211 -12.41 24.42 8.18
C GLY A 211 -13.38 25.42 8.85
N PRO A 212 -13.18 26.74 8.71
CA PRO A 212 -13.75 27.79 9.59
C PRO A 212 -15.29 27.98 9.65
N GLY A 213 -16.09 27.03 9.17
CA GLY A 213 -17.54 26.99 9.34
C GLY A 213 -18.11 25.58 9.56
N GLY A 214 -17.25 24.56 9.76
CA GLY A 214 -17.64 23.15 9.78
C GLY A 214 -17.73 22.54 11.18
N ARG A 215 -18.77 22.87 11.97
CA ARG A 215 -19.06 22.12 13.21
C ARG A 215 -19.30 20.64 12.90
N ALA A 216 -18.69 19.75 13.69
CA ALA A 216 -18.90 18.31 13.58
C ALA A 216 -20.39 17.93 13.76
N GLY A 217 -20.89 16.98 12.97
CA GLY A 217 -22.19 16.33 13.22
C GLY A 217 -23.47 17.11 12.88
N GLY A 218 -23.41 18.24 12.18
CA GLY A 218 -24.59 19.04 11.84
C GLY A 218 -25.47 18.50 10.68
N ARG A 219 -26.79 18.40 10.92
CA ARG A 219 -27.80 18.20 9.85
C ARG A 219 -28.07 19.53 9.12
N THR A 220 -27.46 19.76 7.95
CA THR A 220 -27.90 20.80 7.01
C THR A 220 -27.97 20.28 5.57
N GLY A 221 -29.01 20.69 4.83
CA GLY A 221 -29.32 20.17 3.50
C GLY A 221 -28.51 20.84 2.40
N GLY A 222 -27.43 20.19 1.93
CA GLY A 222 -26.57 20.79 0.89
C GLY A 222 -25.43 19.91 0.38
N LYS A 223 -25.64 18.59 0.23
CA LYS A 223 -24.57 17.67 -0.20
C LYS A 223 -24.09 17.96 -1.64
N ALA A 224 -22.92 18.59 -1.74
CA ALA A 224 -21.97 18.20 -2.79
C ALA A 224 -21.63 16.70 -2.60
N PRO A 225 -21.65 15.85 -3.64
CA PRO A 225 -21.40 14.41 -3.47
C PRO A 225 -19.97 14.03 -3.08
N GLY A 226 -18.97 14.77 -3.59
CA GLY A 226 -17.55 14.45 -3.46
C GLY A 226 -16.97 14.57 -2.05
N GLY A 227 -15.75 14.09 -1.88
CA GLY A 227 -14.88 14.45 -0.75
C GLY A 227 -14.23 15.84 -0.95
N TRP A 228 -13.16 16.15 -0.21
CA TRP A 228 -12.38 17.36 -0.48
C TRP A 228 -11.72 17.29 -1.89
N PRO A 229 -11.53 18.42 -2.60
CA PRO A 229 -11.02 18.40 -3.98
C PRO A 229 -9.68 17.69 -4.18
N HIS A 230 -8.81 17.73 -3.16
CA HIS A 230 -7.46 17.14 -3.18
C HIS A 230 -7.41 15.64 -2.86
N GLU A 231 -8.50 15.01 -2.41
CA GLU A 231 -8.51 13.60 -1.96
C GLU A 231 -7.96 12.55 -2.96
N PRO A 232 -8.01 12.73 -4.30
CA PRO A 232 -7.40 11.78 -5.24
C PRO A 232 -5.87 11.77 -5.22
N LEU A 233 -5.22 12.91 -4.96
CA LEU A 233 -3.79 13.10 -5.24
C LEU A 233 -2.89 12.19 -4.38
N PRO A 234 -3.09 12.09 -3.05
CA PRO A 234 -2.32 11.14 -2.24
C PRO A 234 -2.61 9.69 -2.58
N PHE A 235 -3.83 9.37 -3.01
CA PHE A 235 -4.23 8.00 -3.37
C PHE A 235 -3.68 7.58 -4.75
N TRP A 236 -3.38 8.56 -5.61
CA TRP A 236 -2.60 8.35 -6.83
C TRP A 236 -1.14 7.98 -6.54
N LEU A 237 -0.51 8.56 -5.50
CA LEU A 237 0.83 8.13 -5.06
C LEU A 237 0.88 6.66 -4.64
N VAL A 238 -0.15 6.17 -3.93
CA VAL A 238 -0.27 4.76 -3.53
C VAL A 238 -0.30 3.84 -4.76
N ARG A 239 -0.99 4.28 -5.83
CA ARG A 239 -1.02 3.60 -7.13
C ARG A 239 0.33 3.64 -7.87
N TRP A 240 1.05 4.76 -7.78
CA TRP A 240 2.40 4.91 -8.33
C TRP A 240 3.45 4.07 -7.57
N LEU A 241 3.32 3.95 -6.25
CA LEU A 241 4.12 3.00 -5.45
C LEU A 241 3.83 1.56 -5.87
N LEU A 242 2.55 1.15 -5.98
CA LEU A 242 2.19 -0.19 -6.47
C LEU A 242 2.76 -0.46 -7.87
N PHE A 243 2.69 0.53 -8.78
CA PHE A 243 3.28 0.43 -10.12
C PHE A 243 4.79 0.16 -10.05
N ARG A 244 5.54 1.01 -9.33
CA ARG A 244 7.00 0.85 -9.17
C ARG A 244 7.35 -0.49 -8.53
N LEU A 245 6.65 -0.88 -7.46
CA LEU A 245 6.87 -2.11 -6.71
C LEU A 245 6.75 -3.34 -7.62
N MET A 246 5.62 -3.48 -8.34
CA MET A 246 5.41 -4.65 -9.20
C MET A 246 6.33 -4.63 -10.42
N PHE A 247 6.40 -3.49 -11.14
CA PHE A 247 7.19 -3.37 -12.37
C PHE A 247 8.68 -3.60 -12.13
N ALA A 248 9.23 -3.03 -11.04
CA ALA A 248 10.61 -3.29 -10.66
C ALA A 248 10.84 -4.76 -10.29
N SER A 249 9.94 -5.34 -9.48
CA SER A 249 10.04 -6.75 -9.05
C SER A 249 10.06 -7.73 -10.23
N GLY A 250 9.31 -7.47 -11.30
CA GLY A 250 9.37 -8.26 -12.53
C GLY A 250 10.61 -7.98 -13.38
N VAL A 251 10.90 -6.70 -13.65
CA VAL A 251 12.04 -6.31 -14.51
C VAL A 251 13.37 -6.80 -13.96
N VAL A 252 13.61 -6.73 -12.63
CA VAL A 252 14.91 -7.15 -12.08
C VAL A 252 15.20 -8.63 -12.31
N LYS A 253 14.18 -9.50 -12.34
CA LYS A 253 14.33 -10.95 -12.55
C LYS A 253 14.97 -11.24 -13.91
N LEU A 254 14.52 -10.56 -14.96
CA LEU A 254 15.14 -10.65 -16.30
C LEU A 254 16.48 -9.89 -16.36
N SER A 255 16.54 -8.66 -15.82
CA SER A 255 17.78 -7.85 -15.68
C SER A 255 18.85 -8.45 -14.74
N SER A 256 18.66 -9.65 -14.22
CA SER A 256 19.64 -10.39 -13.41
C SER A 256 20.56 -11.32 -14.20
N ARG A 257 20.13 -11.68 -15.43
CA ARG A 257 20.65 -12.81 -16.24
C ARG A 257 20.63 -14.18 -15.53
N CYS A 258 19.77 -14.38 -14.53
CA CYS A 258 19.63 -15.65 -13.84
C CYS A 258 19.07 -16.74 -14.78
N PRO A 259 19.79 -17.87 -15.01
CA PRO A 259 19.38 -18.88 -15.99
C PRO A 259 17.99 -19.47 -15.74
N THR A 260 17.57 -19.61 -14.48
CA THR A 260 16.26 -20.20 -14.14
C THR A 260 15.09 -19.23 -14.36
N TRP A 261 15.28 -17.91 -14.25
CA TRP A 261 14.28 -16.94 -14.67
C TRP A 261 14.14 -16.92 -16.20
N TRP A 262 15.24 -16.97 -16.94
CA TRP A 262 15.23 -17.00 -18.42
C TRP A 262 14.79 -18.35 -19.01
N GLY A 263 15.08 -19.47 -18.34
CA GLY A 263 14.62 -20.81 -18.71
C GLY A 263 13.22 -21.18 -18.21
N LEU A 264 12.52 -20.23 -17.56
CA LEU A 264 11.21 -20.39 -16.93
C LEU A 264 11.12 -21.43 -15.80
N THR A 265 12.26 -21.94 -15.30
CA THR A 265 12.32 -22.96 -14.24
C THR A 265 12.43 -22.39 -12.82
N ALA A 266 12.49 -21.07 -12.62
CA ALA A 266 12.69 -20.47 -11.28
C ALA A 266 11.72 -21.01 -10.21
N LEU A 267 10.45 -21.24 -10.55
CA LEU A 267 9.46 -21.75 -9.60
C LEU A 267 9.56 -23.25 -9.26
N THR A 268 10.39 -24.06 -9.95
CA THR A 268 10.67 -25.43 -9.47
C THR A 268 11.51 -25.38 -8.19
N TYR A 269 12.50 -24.47 -8.16
CA TYR A 269 13.39 -24.23 -7.02
C TYR A 269 12.78 -23.31 -5.95
N HIS A 270 11.94 -22.34 -6.34
CA HIS A 270 11.46 -21.30 -5.42
C HIS A 270 10.78 -21.84 -4.16
N TYR A 271 9.97 -22.87 -4.30
CA TYR A 271 9.21 -23.42 -3.17
C TYR A 271 10.09 -24.16 -2.14
N GLU A 272 11.22 -24.72 -2.55
CA GLU A 272 12.17 -25.44 -1.69
C GLU A 272 13.31 -24.56 -1.14
N THR A 273 13.79 -23.55 -1.89
CA THR A 273 14.98 -22.75 -1.51
C THR A 273 14.69 -21.38 -0.89
N GLN A 274 13.41 -20.98 -0.80
CA GLN A 274 12.98 -19.80 -0.05
C GLN A 274 13.31 -19.90 1.45
N CYS A 275 13.45 -18.76 2.13
CA CYS A 275 13.93 -18.71 3.52
C CYS A 275 12.95 -19.30 4.54
N LEU A 276 11.64 -19.08 4.35
CA LEU A 276 10.58 -19.52 5.26
C LEU A 276 9.42 -20.17 4.45
N PRO A 277 9.62 -21.39 3.92
CA PRO A 277 8.59 -22.13 3.19
C PRO A 277 7.50 -22.59 4.14
N THR A 278 6.25 -22.56 3.67
CA THR A 278 5.12 -23.18 4.39
C THR A 278 4.96 -24.65 4.00
N PRO A 279 4.16 -25.45 4.72
CA PRO A 279 3.75 -26.78 4.25
C PRO A 279 3.07 -26.79 2.86
N ALA A 280 2.44 -25.69 2.45
CA ALA A 280 1.86 -25.59 1.11
C ALA A 280 2.92 -25.37 0.01
N ALA A 281 4.13 -24.93 0.37
CA ALA A 281 5.27 -24.92 -0.56
C ALA A 281 5.63 -26.33 -1.02
N TRP A 282 5.57 -27.33 -0.13
CA TRP A 282 5.83 -28.72 -0.51
C TRP A 282 4.83 -29.19 -1.57
N LEU A 283 3.53 -28.98 -1.32
CA LEU A 283 2.46 -29.31 -2.26
C LEU A 283 2.62 -28.57 -3.60
N ALA A 284 3.07 -27.30 -3.57
CA ALA A 284 3.35 -26.53 -4.78
C ALA A 284 4.58 -27.05 -5.54
N HIS A 285 5.62 -27.54 -4.85
CA HIS A 285 6.82 -28.12 -5.45
C HIS A 285 6.58 -29.50 -6.10
N GLN A 286 5.55 -30.25 -5.67
CA GLN A 286 5.13 -31.50 -6.33
C GLN A 286 4.31 -31.27 -7.62
N LEU A 287 4.12 -30.03 -8.07
CA LEU A 287 3.40 -29.74 -9.32
C LEU A 287 4.25 -30.09 -10.56
N PRO A 288 3.63 -30.45 -11.69
CA PRO A 288 4.38 -30.81 -12.89
C PRO A 288 5.12 -29.60 -13.48
N VAL A 289 6.32 -29.83 -14.02
CA VAL A 289 7.26 -28.78 -14.48
C VAL A 289 6.65 -27.81 -15.50
N TRP A 290 5.73 -28.27 -16.35
CA TRP A 290 5.03 -27.40 -17.31
C TRP A 290 4.18 -26.33 -16.59
N LEU A 291 3.55 -26.67 -15.47
CA LEU A 291 2.74 -25.76 -14.67
C LEU A 291 3.62 -24.77 -13.88
N HIS A 292 4.81 -25.19 -13.44
CA HIS A 292 5.81 -24.28 -12.89
C HIS A 292 6.29 -23.26 -13.92
N LYS A 293 6.58 -23.69 -15.16
CA LYS A 293 6.98 -22.78 -16.25
C LYS A 293 5.87 -21.81 -16.62
N LEU A 294 4.63 -22.30 -16.77
CA LEU A 294 3.45 -21.46 -17.00
C LEU A 294 3.21 -20.47 -15.84
N SER A 295 3.52 -20.87 -14.60
CA SER A 295 3.45 -19.97 -13.44
C SER A 295 4.53 -18.88 -13.49
N VAL A 296 5.75 -19.15 -13.98
CA VAL A 296 6.77 -18.09 -14.21
C VAL A 296 6.31 -17.12 -15.29
N VAL A 297 5.71 -17.62 -16.38
CA VAL A 297 5.08 -16.78 -17.42
C VAL A 297 3.98 -15.89 -16.81
N ALA A 298 3.11 -16.46 -15.97
CA ALA A 298 2.08 -15.71 -15.26
C ALA A 298 2.69 -14.64 -14.32
N THR A 299 3.76 -14.96 -13.59
CA THR A 299 4.52 -13.99 -12.79
C THR A 299 4.99 -12.82 -13.66
N PHE A 300 5.64 -13.06 -14.80
CA PHE A 300 6.09 -11.98 -15.68
C PHE A 300 4.94 -11.14 -16.25
N VAL A 301 3.81 -11.75 -16.64
CA VAL A 301 2.63 -11.01 -17.10
C VAL A 301 2.07 -10.12 -15.98
N ILE A 302 1.93 -10.64 -14.76
CA ILE A 302 1.36 -9.91 -13.63
C ILE A 302 2.32 -8.81 -13.12
N GLU A 303 3.63 -9.07 -13.10
CA GLU A 303 4.63 -8.12 -12.61
C GLU A 303 5.09 -7.10 -13.65
N ILE A 304 5.07 -7.39 -14.95
CA ILE A 304 5.62 -6.50 -15.99
C ILE A 304 4.53 -5.94 -16.92
N ALA A 305 3.61 -6.78 -17.41
CA ALA A 305 2.66 -6.39 -18.45
C ALA A 305 1.36 -5.78 -17.91
N LEU A 306 0.89 -6.19 -16.72
CA LEU A 306 -0.32 -5.64 -16.09
C LEU A 306 -0.16 -4.29 -15.34
N PRO A 307 0.99 -3.91 -14.74
CA PRO A 307 1.08 -2.65 -14.00
C PRO A 307 0.74 -1.36 -14.78
N PRO A 308 1.05 -1.21 -16.09
CA PRO A 308 0.57 -0.06 -16.86
C PRO A 308 -0.97 0.10 -16.83
N LEU A 309 -1.72 -1.00 -16.69
CA LEU A 309 -3.19 -0.97 -16.58
C LEU A 309 -3.70 -0.39 -15.26
N PHE A 310 -2.84 -0.20 -14.24
CA PHE A 310 -3.22 0.50 -13.01
C PHE A 310 -3.71 1.92 -13.31
N PHE A 311 -3.12 2.58 -14.31
CA PHE A 311 -3.48 3.93 -14.76
C PHE A 311 -4.56 3.94 -15.86
N ALA A 312 -5.09 2.78 -16.26
CA ALA A 312 -6.11 2.71 -17.30
C ALA A 312 -7.38 3.48 -16.89
N PRO A 313 -7.95 4.30 -17.79
CA PRO A 313 -9.24 4.97 -17.54
C PRO A 313 -10.41 3.97 -17.54
N THR A 314 -10.22 2.80 -18.15
CA THR A 314 -11.20 1.71 -18.24
C THR A 314 -11.21 0.87 -16.97
N ARG A 315 -12.32 0.97 -16.23
CA ARG A 315 -12.50 0.31 -14.92
C ARG A 315 -12.30 -1.21 -14.95
N ARG A 316 -12.66 -1.90 -16.04
CA ARG A 316 -12.51 -3.36 -16.12
C ARG A 316 -11.04 -3.78 -16.21
N LEU A 317 -10.20 -3.06 -16.98
CA LEU A 317 -8.76 -3.34 -17.03
C LEU A 317 -8.11 -3.14 -15.67
N ARG A 318 -8.44 -2.04 -14.97
CA ARG A 318 -7.94 -1.77 -13.62
C ARG A 318 -8.40 -2.82 -12.58
N LEU A 319 -9.63 -3.32 -12.68
CA LEU A 319 -10.13 -4.40 -11.82
C LEU A 319 -9.51 -5.77 -12.16
N ALA A 320 -9.27 -6.09 -13.44
CA ALA A 320 -8.56 -7.29 -13.84
C ALA A 320 -7.12 -7.29 -13.30
N ALA A 321 -6.42 -6.16 -13.42
CA ALA A 321 -5.12 -5.95 -12.83
C ALA A 321 -5.15 -6.09 -11.29
N PHE A 322 -6.15 -5.50 -10.61
CA PHE A 322 -6.37 -5.69 -9.16
C PHE A 322 -6.48 -7.17 -8.77
N TYR A 323 -7.35 -7.94 -9.43
CA TYR A 323 -7.54 -9.36 -9.11
C TYR A 323 -6.29 -10.20 -9.39
N ALA A 324 -5.56 -9.90 -10.47
CA ALA A 324 -4.31 -10.57 -10.78
C ALA A 324 -3.21 -10.31 -9.73
N GLN A 325 -3.08 -9.06 -9.24
CA GLN A 325 -2.18 -8.75 -8.14
C GLN A 325 -2.61 -9.44 -6.84
N VAL A 326 -3.90 -9.40 -6.49
CA VAL A 326 -4.42 -10.08 -5.28
C VAL A 326 -4.18 -11.59 -5.35
N LEU A 327 -4.40 -12.22 -6.49
CA LEU A 327 -4.14 -13.65 -6.70
C LEU A 327 -2.66 -13.99 -6.49
N LEU A 328 -1.74 -13.24 -7.13
CA LEU A 328 -0.30 -13.43 -6.98
C LEU A 328 0.12 -13.30 -5.51
N GLN A 329 -0.29 -12.23 -4.83
CA GLN A 329 0.08 -11.99 -3.43
C GLN A 329 -0.50 -13.04 -2.47
N VAL A 330 -1.74 -13.51 -2.70
CA VAL A 330 -2.34 -14.58 -1.89
C VAL A 330 -1.63 -15.91 -2.11
N LEU A 331 -1.26 -16.26 -3.33
CA LEU A 331 -0.48 -17.48 -3.62
C LEU A 331 0.89 -17.43 -2.93
N ILE A 332 1.60 -16.31 -3.02
CA ILE A 332 2.90 -16.13 -2.34
C ILE A 332 2.74 -16.27 -0.81
N ILE A 333 1.71 -15.66 -0.20
CA ILE A 333 1.43 -15.79 1.25
C ILE A 333 1.14 -17.25 1.64
N ILE A 334 0.41 -18.00 0.79
CA ILE A 334 0.11 -19.40 1.05
C ILE A 334 1.39 -20.25 1.02
N THR A 335 2.31 -19.99 0.08
CA THR A 335 3.54 -20.81 -0.10
C THR A 335 4.77 -20.33 0.65
N GLY A 336 4.82 -19.09 1.16
CA GLY A 336 6.01 -18.54 1.81
C GLY A 336 5.74 -17.35 2.73
N ASN A 337 6.49 -17.28 3.84
CA ASN A 337 6.42 -16.16 4.77
C ASN A 337 7.46 -15.10 4.42
N TYR A 338 6.98 -13.88 4.16
CA TYR A 338 7.78 -12.71 3.79
C TYR A 338 7.44 -11.51 4.68
N SER A 339 7.23 -11.77 5.97
CA SER A 339 6.79 -10.76 6.95
C SER A 339 5.50 -10.07 6.47
N PHE A 340 5.37 -8.77 6.68
CA PHE A 340 4.25 -7.94 6.21
C PHE A 340 4.39 -7.47 4.74
N PHE A 341 5.36 -7.94 3.95
CA PHE A 341 5.58 -7.48 2.56
C PHE A 341 4.34 -7.67 1.68
N ASN A 342 3.86 -8.91 1.56
CA ASN A 342 2.73 -9.25 0.70
C ASN A 342 1.42 -8.63 1.21
N LEU A 343 1.30 -8.45 2.53
CA LEU A 343 0.19 -7.74 3.16
C LEU A 343 0.20 -6.26 2.76
N LEU A 344 1.35 -5.58 2.81
CA LEU A 344 1.48 -4.21 2.31
C LEU A 344 1.13 -4.13 0.82
N THR A 345 1.62 -5.07 -0.01
CA THR A 345 1.27 -5.09 -1.43
C THR A 345 -0.23 -5.25 -1.67
N LEU A 346 -0.91 -6.15 -0.94
CA LEU A 346 -2.39 -6.26 -0.94
C LEU A 346 -3.05 -4.95 -0.52
N VAL A 347 -2.53 -4.27 0.50
CA VAL A 347 -3.04 -2.97 0.97
C VAL A 347 -2.85 -1.88 -0.11
N LEU A 348 -1.73 -1.87 -0.84
CA LEU A 348 -1.49 -0.99 -1.97
C LEU A 348 -2.47 -1.25 -3.14
N THR A 349 -2.88 -2.51 -3.39
CA THR A 349 -3.89 -2.82 -4.43
C THR A 349 -5.23 -2.11 -4.23
N THR A 350 -5.56 -1.69 -2.99
CA THR A 350 -6.78 -0.90 -2.73
C THR A 350 -6.84 0.42 -3.53
N SER A 351 -5.69 0.94 -3.98
CA SER A 351 -5.60 2.11 -4.88
C SER A 351 -6.21 1.90 -6.28
N LEU A 352 -6.52 0.65 -6.62
CA LEU A 352 -7.17 0.26 -7.88
C LEU A 352 -8.70 0.16 -7.76
N LEU A 353 -9.24 0.10 -6.54
CA LEU A 353 -10.67 -0.11 -6.25
C LEU A 353 -11.48 1.18 -6.25
N ASP A 354 -12.74 1.08 -6.70
CA ASP A 354 -13.74 2.13 -6.62
C ASP A 354 -14.82 1.79 -5.57
N GLU A 355 -15.43 2.78 -4.90
CA GLU A 355 -16.64 2.56 -4.08
C GLU A 355 -17.77 1.89 -4.86
N GLN A 356 -17.86 2.08 -6.18
CA GLN A 356 -18.83 1.40 -7.04
C GLN A 356 -18.61 -0.12 -7.18
N HIS A 357 -17.45 -0.64 -6.78
CA HIS A 357 -17.17 -2.08 -6.74
C HIS A 357 -17.54 -2.67 -5.37
N LEU A 358 -17.28 -1.92 -4.30
CA LEU A 358 -17.49 -2.34 -2.92
C LEU A 358 -18.91 -2.07 -2.39
N ALA A 359 -19.68 -1.18 -3.03
CA ALA A 359 -21.05 -0.84 -2.61
C ALA A 359 -22.02 -2.05 -2.51
N PRO A 360 -22.03 -3.04 -3.44
CA PRO A 360 -22.89 -4.21 -3.33
C PRO A 360 -22.59 -5.07 -2.09
N TRP A 361 -21.31 -5.27 -1.76
CA TRP A 361 -20.85 -6.01 -0.58
C TRP A 361 -21.32 -5.37 0.75
N LEU A 362 -21.63 -4.07 0.74
CA LEU A 362 -22.20 -3.32 1.87
C LEU A 362 -23.73 -3.19 1.82
N GLY A 363 -24.42 -3.97 0.96
CA GLY A 363 -25.87 -3.91 0.80
C GLY A 363 -26.40 -2.57 0.25
N ARG A 364 -25.53 -1.69 -0.29
CA ARG A 364 -25.96 -0.42 -0.87
C ARG A 364 -26.55 -0.68 -2.25
N THR A 365 -27.80 -0.26 -2.45
CA THR A 365 -28.51 -0.40 -3.72
C THR A 365 -27.74 0.26 -4.87
N ARG A 366 -27.57 -0.50 -5.96
CA ARG A 366 -26.92 -0.04 -7.19
C ARG A 366 -27.72 1.16 -7.73
N ARG A 367 -27.10 2.34 -7.88
CA ARG A 367 -27.75 3.51 -8.52
C ARG A 367 -28.33 3.05 -9.86
N LYS A 368 -29.62 3.34 -10.11
CA LYS A 368 -30.25 3.10 -11.43
C LYS A 368 -29.38 3.80 -12.50
N ALA A 369 -29.05 3.07 -13.57
CA ALA A 369 -28.32 3.67 -14.69
C ALA A 369 -29.16 4.79 -15.31
N PRO A 370 -28.56 5.92 -15.71
CA PRO A 370 -29.27 6.93 -16.49
C PRO A 370 -29.71 6.34 -17.84
N PRO A 371 -30.77 6.88 -18.48
CA PRO A 371 -31.27 6.37 -19.75
C PRO A 371 -30.14 6.28 -20.81
N ARG A 372 -30.16 5.18 -21.57
CA ARG A 372 -29.22 4.92 -22.66
C ARG A 372 -29.49 5.89 -23.80
N SER A 373 -28.56 6.80 -24.05
CA SER A 373 -28.50 7.56 -25.30
C SER A 373 -27.56 6.85 -26.29
N TRP A 374 -27.78 7.06 -27.59
CA TRP A 374 -26.91 6.60 -28.68
C TRP A 374 -25.43 6.79 -28.36
N LEU A 375 -25.02 8.01 -27.99
CA LEU A 375 -23.62 8.32 -27.65
C LEU A 375 -23.07 7.49 -26.49
N ARG A 376 -23.88 7.17 -25.48
CA ARG A 376 -23.46 6.30 -24.35
C ARG A 376 -23.27 4.85 -24.80
N SER A 377 -24.11 4.36 -25.71
CA SER A 377 -23.96 3.02 -26.29
C SER A 377 -22.71 2.94 -27.18
N LEU A 378 -22.46 3.96 -28.01
CA LEU A 378 -21.25 4.06 -28.83
C LEU A 378 -19.98 4.12 -27.96
N LEU A 379 -19.95 4.96 -26.92
CA LEU A 379 -18.85 5.03 -25.96
C LEU A 379 -18.62 3.70 -25.24
N ALA A 380 -19.69 2.97 -24.89
CA ALA A 380 -19.58 1.65 -24.27
C ALA A 380 -19.04 0.58 -25.23
N LEU A 381 -19.43 0.62 -26.51
CA LEU A 381 -18.90 -0.25 -27.55
C LEU A 381 -17.42 0.02 -27.83
N LEU A 382 -17.03 1.28 -27.99
CA LEU A 382 -15.62 1.68 -28.15
C LEU A 382 -14.78 1.28 -26.94
N THR A 383 -15.32 1.43 -25.72
CA THR A 383 -14.67 0.96 -24.49
C THR A 383 -14.47 -0.56 -24.51
N LEU A 384 -15.49 -1.32 -24.91
CA LEU A 384 -15.41 -2.78 -25.03
C LEU A 384 -14.39 -3.22 -26.09
N LEU A 385 -14.33 -2.55 -27.25
CA LEU A 385 -13.36 -2.84 -28.30
C LEU A 385 -11.93 -2.58 -27.83
N VAL A 386 -11.68 -1.49 -27.10
CA VAL A 386 -10.37 -1.21 -26.48
C VAL A 386 -10.02 -2.25 -25.40
N GLU A 387 -10.99 -2.66 -24.58
CA GLU A 387 -10.78 -3.71 -23.57
C GLU A 387 -10.41 -5.06 -24.21
N VAL A 388 -11.13 -5.47 -25.28
CA VAL A 388 -10.83 -6.68 -26.06
C VAL A 388 -9.48 -6.57 -26.76
N ALA A 389 -9.14 -5.41 -27.36
CA ALA A 389 -7.86 -5.20 -28.00
C ALA A 389 -6.68 -5.27 -27.01
N VAL A 390 -6.81 -4.72 -25.81
CA VAL A 390 -5.75 -4.83 -24.78
C VAL A 390 -5.59 -6.26 -24.29
N PHE A 391 -6.68 -6.99 -24.00
CA PHE A 391 -6.56 -8.40 -23.59
C PHE A 391 -6.05 -9.30 -24.73
N GLY A 392 -6.44 -9.03 -25.99
CA GLY A 392 -5.93 -9.71 -27.17
C GLY A 392 -4.44 -9.48 -27.38
N LEU A 393 -3.97 -8.23 -27.25
CA LEU A 393 -2.55 -7.88 -27.35
C LEU A 393 -1.72 -8.48 -26.21
N LEU A 394 -2.26 -8.52 -24.99
CA LEU A 394 -1.61 -9.19 -23.85
C LEU A 394 -1.53 -10.72 -24.06
N GLY A 395 -2.60 -11.35 -24.55
CA GLY A 395 -2.61 -12.77 -24.88
C GLY A 395 -1.62 -13.11 -25.98
N TYR A 396 -1.70 -12.41 -27.12
CA TYR A 396 -0.78 -12.54 -28.25
C TYR A 396 0.68 -12.31 -27.81
N GLY A 397 0.96 -11.21 -27.12
CA GLY A 397 2.30 -10.91 -26.61
C GLY A 397 2.83 -11.96 -25.62
N THR A 398 1.97 -12.55 -24.79
CA THR A 398 2.36 -13.66 -23.89
C THR A 398 2.72 -14.92 -24.68
N VAL A 399 1.90 -15.28 -25.69
CA VAL A 399 2.18 -16.43 -26.58
C VAL A 399 3.47 -16.21 -27.38
N SER A 400 3.66 -15.01 -27.95
CA SER A 400 4.85 -14.65 -28.73
C SER A 400 6.12 -14.60 -27.89
N CYS A 401 6.13 -13.92 -26.74
CA CYS A 401 7.33 -13.74 -25.93
C CYS A 401 7.76 -15.00 -25.16
N PHE A 402 6.83 -15.93 -24.90
CA PHE A 402 7.11 -17.15 -24.13
C PHE A 402 6.87 -18.45 -24.92
N GLY A 403 6.74 -18.34 -26.25
CA GLY A 403 6.69 -19.49 -27.18
C GLY A 403 5.70 -20.55 -26.74
N LEU A 404 4.46 -20.14 -26.44
CA LEU A 404 3.45 -21.01 -25.84
C LEU A 404 2.86 -21.97 -26.89
N GLU A 405 3.32 -23.21 -26.84
CA GLU A 405 2.96 -24.29 -27.76
C GLU A 405 2.13 -25.35 -27.02
N LEU A 406 0.99 -25.74 -27.59
CA LEU A 406 0.13 -26.79 -27.05
C LEU A 406 0.46 -28.13 -27.72
N ASP A 407 1.07 -29.04 -26.96
CA ASP A 407 1.17 -30.44 -27.35
C ASP A 407 -0.23 -31.05 -27.34
N LYS A 408 -0.70 -31.53 -28.50
CA LYS A 408 -2.04 -32.11 -28.67
C LYS A 408 -2.12 -33.56 -28.22
N GLU A 409 -1.00 -34.28 -28.20
CA GLU A 409 -0.94 -35.70 -27.82
C GLU A 409 -0.85 -35.83 -26.31
N GLN A 410 0.11 -35.15 -25.68
CA GLN A 410 0.29 -35.20 -24.22
C GLN A 410 -0.59 -34.20 -23.46
N ARG A 411 -1.27 -33.28 -24.16
CA ARG A 411 -2.06 -32.15 -23.60
C ARG A 411 -1.24 -31.21 -22.70
N LEU A 412 0.06 -31.11 -22.96
CA LEU A 412 1.00 -30.28 -22.20
C LEU A 412 1.19 -28.89 -22.83
N VAL A 413 1.48 -27.90 -21.98
CA VAL A 413 1.88 -26.56 -22.42
C VAL A 413 3.41 -26.48 -22.43
N HIS A 414 3.99 -26.39 -23.62
CA HIS A 414 5.39 -26.06 -23.81
C HIS A 414 5.56 -24.54 -23.81
N SER A 415 6.60 -24.06 -23.12
CA SER A 415 6.90 -22.64 -22.99
C SER A 415 8.40 -22.42 -22.93
N LYS A 416 8.89 -21.45 -23.70
CA LYS A 416 10.31 -21.10 -23.87
C LYS A 416 10.43 -19.60 -24.10
N THR A 417 11.34 -18.92 -23.40
CA THR A 417 11.55 -17.48 -23.61
C THR A 417 12.05 -17.24 -25.04
N ALA A 418 11.25 -16.54 -25.84
CA ALA A 418 11.42 -16.41 -27.29
C ALA A 418 12.03 -15.06 -27.71
N PHE A 419 12.62 -14.34 -26.76
CA PHE A 419 13.36 -13.09 -26.96
C PHE A 419 14.73 -13.19 -26.27
N THR A 420 15.69 -12.41 -26.74
CA THR A 420 17.05 -12.36 -26.20
C THR A 420 17.20 -11.32 -25.07
N PHE A 421 18.28 -11.42 -24.30
CA PHE A 421 18.68 -10.36 -23.36
C PHE A 421 18.90 -9.02 -24.05
N HIS A 422 19.35 -9.01 -25.32
CA HIS A 422 19.61 -7.77 -26.05
C HIS A 422 18.31 -7.05 -26.40
N GLU A 423 17.32 -7.76 -26.97
CA GLU A 423 15.99 -7.21 -27.28
C GLU A 423 15.28 -6.74 -26.01
N PHE A 424 15.33 -7.52 -24.92
CA PHE A 424 14.82 -7.10 -23.62
C PHE A 424 15.50 -5.81 -23.10
N SER A 425 16.82 -5.66 -23.31
CA SER A 425 17.55 -4.45 -22.92
C SER A 425 17.19 -3.24 -23.78
N GLN A 426 16.95 -3.43 -25.08
CA GLN A 426 16.44 -2.38 -25.96
C GLN A 426 15.01 -1.98 -25.57
N TRP A 427 14.13 -2.95 -25.34
CA TRP A 427 12.77 -2.75 -24.85
C TRP A 427 12.74 -1.98 -23.53
N LEU A 428 13.57 -2.35 -22.56
CA LEU A 428 13.61 -1.69 -21.25
C LEU A 428 14.04 -0.21 -21.38
N ARG A 429 15.05 0.07 -22.21
CA ARG A 429 15.47 1.44 -22.58
C ARG A 429 14.35 2.23 -23.26
N ALA A 430 13.57 1.58 -24.11
CA ALA A 430 12.44 2.20 -24.79
C ALA A 430 11.24 2.45 -23.86
N VAL A 431 11.06 1.67 -22.79
CA VAL A 431 9.86 1.71 -21.94
C VAL A 431 10.00 2.55 -20.67
N ILE A 432 11.18 2.62 -20.03
CA ILE A 432 11.34 3.31 -18.73
C ILE A 432 10.99 4.81 -18.77
N LEU A 433 11.33 5.54 -19.84
CA LEU A 433 10.97 6.96 -19.94
C LEU A 433 9.48 7.17 -20.30
N PRO A 434 8.87 6.42 -21.24
CA PRO A 434 7.41 6.44 -21.44
C PRO A 434 6.58 6.04 -20.22
N THR A 435 7.03 5.15 -19.33
CA THR A 435 6.30 4.84 -18.08
C THR A 435 6.38 5.97 -17.06
N VAL A 436 7.50 6.71 -16.99
CA VAL A 436 7.55 8.00 -16.27
C VAL A 436 6.59 9.00 -16.92
N GLY A 437 6.54 9.08 -18.25
CA GLY A 437 5.60 9.92 -19.00
C GLY A 437 4.13 9.60 -18.72
N LEU A 438 3.77 8.31 -18.66
CA LEU A 438 2.45 7.84 -18.23
C LEU A 438 2.11 8.30 -16.80
N GLY A 439 3.10 8.24 -15.90
CA GLY A 439 2.99 8.81 -14.56
C GLY A 439 2.71 10.32 -14.57
N VAL A 440 3.50 11.09 -15.31
CA VAL A 440 3.33 12.55 -15.47
C VAL A 440 1.93 12.89 -16.01
N VAL A 441 1.48 12.23 -17.08
CA VAL A 441 0.16 12.48 -17.69
C VAL A 441 -0.98 12.11 -16.74
N ALA A 442 -0.88 10.99 -16.03
CA ALA A 442 -1.88 10.57 -15.06
C ALA A 442 -1.97 11.52 -13.85
N LEU A 443 -0.83 12.00 -13.34
CA LEU A 443 -0.77 12.97 -12.25
C LEU A 443 -1.31 14.34 -12.70
N ALA A 444 -0.91 14.82 -13.88
CA ALA A 444 -1.42 16.07 -14.46
C ALA A 444 -2.94 16.03 -14.63
N TRP A 445 -3.50 14.90 -15.05
CA TRP A 445 -4.95 14.71 -15.14
C TRP A 445 -5.63 14.79 -13.77
N GLU A 446 -5.15 14.07 -12.75
CA GLU A 446 -5.73 14.15 -11.40
C GLU A 446 -5.65 15.57 -10.83
N LEU A 447 -4.52 16.29 -11.01
CA LEU A 447 -4.34 17.70 -10.64
C LEU A 447 -5.35 18.61 -11.34
N LEU A 448 -5.54 18.47 -12.66
CA LEU A 448 -6.54 19.22 -13.42
C LEU A 448 -7.97 18.95 -12.92
N THR A 449 -8.32 17.69 -12.61
CA THR A 449 -9.65 17.39 -12.05
C THR A 449 -9.83 17.88 -10.62
N ALA A 450 -8.75 18.03 -9.85
CA ALA A 450 -8.77 18.60 -8.49
C ALA A 450 -8.91 20.12 -8.52
N LEU A 451 -8.20 20.81 -9.42
CA LEU A 451 -8.37 22.24 -9.72
C LEU A 451 -9.82 22.54 -10.18
N TYR A 452 -10.34 21.75 -11.11
CA TYR A 452 -11.73 21.87 -11.58
C TYR A 452 -12.75 21.70 -10.44
N ARG A 453 -12.56 20.69 -9.57
CA ARG A 453 -13.39 20.49 -8.37
C ARG A 453 -13.27 21.65 -7.37
N CYS A 454 -12.10 22.25 -7.24
CA CYS A 454 -11.90 23.43 -6.39
C CYS A 454 -12.67 24.66 -6.90
N GLY A 455 -12.68 24.88 -8.22
CA GLY A 455 -13.49 25.93 -8.86
C GLY A 455 -15.00 25.83 -8.59
N GLN A 456 -15.50 24.61 -8.37
CA GLN A 456 -16.91 24.32 -8.04
C GLN A 456 -17.30 24.56 -6.57
N VAL A 457 -16.34 24.81 -5.66
CA VAL A 457 -16.62 25.10 -4.24
C VAL A 457 -17.40 26.41 -4.11
N ARG A 458 -18.39 26.45 -3.20
CA ARG A 458 -19.22 27.64 -2.95
C ARG A 458 -18.58 28.57 -1.91
N GLY A 459 -18.67 29.87 -2.13
CA GLY A 459 -18.17 30.92 -1.24
C GLY A 459 -16.66 31.17 -1.35
N CYS A 460 -16.23 32.43 -1.23
CA CYS A 460 -14.83 32.83 -1.44
C CYS A 460 -13.88 32.21 -0.41
N LEU A 461 -14.22 32.22 0.89
CA LEU A 461 -13.43 31.57 1.94
C LEU A 461 -13.32 30.05 1.73
N GLY A 462 -14.40 29.40 1.28
CA GLY A 462 -14.40 27.98 0.94
C GLY A 462 -13.47 27.65 -0.24
N LYS A 463 -13.48 28.49 -1.28
CA LYS A 463 -12.55 28.38 -2.43
C LYS A 463 -11.10 28.61 -2.00
N LEU A 464 -10.82 29.66 -1.23
CA LEU A 464 -9.46 29.97 -0.75
C LEU A 464 -8.90 28.83 0.11
N TRP A 465 -9.68 28.29 1.04
CA TRP A 465 -9.28 27.14 1.86
C TRP A 465 -9.05 25.87 1.03
N ALA A 466 -9.95 25.58 0.07
CA ALA A 466 -9.80 24.44 -0.82
C ALA A 466 -8.59 24.58 -1.76
N MET A 467 -8.27 25.80 -2.23
CA MET A 467 -7.05 26.10 -2.99
C MET A 467 -5.81 25.94 -2.13
N ALA A 468 -5.79 26.45 -0.89
CA ALA A 468 -4.65 26.30 0.01
C ALA A 468 -4.34 24.81 0.31
N GLN A 469 -5.38 24.02 0.60
CA GLN A 469 -5.24 22.56 0.74
C GLN A 469 -4.73 21.90 -0.55
N LEU A 470 -5.27 22.31 -1.72
CA LEU A 470 -4.86 21.76 -3.02
C LEU A 470 -3.40 22.11 -3.36
N SER A 471 -2.93 23.31 -3.02
CA SER A 471 -1.52 23.69 -3.17
C SER A 471 -0.61 22.85 -2.27
N ILE A 472 -0.96 22.66 -0.99
CA ILE A 472 -0.16 21.86 -0.04
C ILE A 472 -0.10 20.39 -0.48
N PHE A 473 -1.26 19.75 -0.70
CA PHE A 473 -1.29 18.34 -1.11
C PHE A 473 -0.78 18.13 -2.54
N GLY A 474 -0.99 19.09 -3.44
CA GLY A 474 -0.47 19.07 -4.81
C GLY A 474 1.07 19.16 -4.83
N ALA A 475 1.65 20.11 -4.10
CA ALA A 475 3.10 20.24 -3.96
C ALA A 475 3.73 19.00 -3.31
N ALA A 476 3.13 18.48 -2.23
CA ALA A 476 3.58 17.23 -1.60
C ALA A 476 3.48 16.03 -2.58
N THR A 477 2.43 15.96 -3.38
CA THR A 477 2.26 14.89 -4.39
C THR A 477 3.31 14.98 -5.50
N VAL A 478 3.55 16.18 -6.03
CA VAL A 478 4.57 16.40 -7.06
C VAL A 478 5.97 16.13 -6.52
N ALA A 479 6.30 16.58 -5.30
CA ALA A 479 7.58 16.30 -4.66
C ALA A 479 7.82 14.80 -4.43
N MET A 480 6.84 14.08 -3.84
CA MET A 480 6.91 12.64 -3.64
C MET A 480 7.06 11.87 -4.96
N PHE A 481 6.35 12.30 -6.02
CA PHE A 481 6.52 11.72 -7.34
C PHE A 481 7.96 11.94 -7.86
N ILE A 482 8.46 13.18 -7.85
CA ILE A 482 9.80 13.54 -8.36
C ILE A 482 10.92 12.74 -7.66
N ILE A 483 10.94 12.70 -6.32
CA ILE A 483 12.00 11.95 -5.60
C ILE A 483 11.94 10.46 -5.93
N SER A 484 10.74 9.90 -6.17
CA SER A 484 10.57 8.48 -6.50
C SER A 484 10.97 8.10 -7.94
N LEU A 485 11.22 9.07 -8.82
CA LEU A 485 11.74 8.79 -10.16
C LEU A 485 13.19 8.30 -10.13
N VAL A 486 13.98 8.77 -9.15
CA VAL A 486 15.40 8.41 -9.00
C VAL A 486 15.55 6.89 -8.73
N PRO A 487 14.97 6.31 -7.66
CA PRO A 487 15.07 4.87 -7.42
C PRO A 487 14.28 4.01 -8.42
N TYR A 488 13.29 4.56 -9.11
CA TYR A 488 12.61 3.86 -10.21
C TYR A 488 13.50 3.68 -11.44
N THR A 489 14.23 4.73 -11.82
CA THR A 489 15.09 4.70 -13.02
C THR A 489 16.39 3.93 -12.82
N TYR A 490 16.73 3.49 -11.60
CA TYR A 490 17.82 2.52 -11.37
C TYR A 490 17.63 1.19 -12.13
N LEU A 491 16.43 0.90 -12.65
CA LEU A 491 16.16 -0.21 -13.56
C LEU A 491 16.90 -0.09 -14.92
N GLU A 492 17.21 1.12 -15.39
CA GLU A 492 17.98 1.36 -16.62
C GLU A 492 18.89 2.60 -16.44
N PRO A 493 20.21 2.42 -16.28
CA PRO A 493 21.12 3.52 -15.93
C PRO A 493 21.13 4.70 -16.93
N GLY A 494 20.88 4.45 -18.22
CA GLY A 494 20.78 5.51 -19.23
C GLY A 494 19.59 6.45 -18.99
N ALA A 495 18.44 5.91 -18.56
CA ALA A 495 17.29 6.69 -18.16
C ALA A 495 17.52 7.45 -16.85
N ASN A 496 18.22 6.88 -15.87
CA ASN A 496 18.56 7.59 -14.62
C ASN A 496 19.47 8.80 -14.89
N GLY A 497 20.51 8.64 -15.72
CA GLY A 497 21.40 9.72 -16.14
C GLY A 497 20.74 10.81 -17.00
N ARG A 498 19.51 10.58 -17.48
CA ARG A 498 18.69 11.56 -18.23
C ARG A 498 17.64 12.27 -17.37
N LEU A 499 17.50 11.93 -16.09
CA LEU A 499 16.62 12.68 -15.19
C LEU A 499 17.18 14.09 -14.92
N TRP A 500 16.27 15.02 -14.63
CA TRP A 500 16.62 16.38 -14.21
C TRP A 500 17.48 16.35 -12.93
N PRO A 501 18.67 17.00 -12.90
CA PRO A 501 19.57 16.95 -11.74
C PRO A 501 18.96 17.39 -10.41
N GLY A 502 17.96 18.29 -10.45
CA GLY A 502 17.20 18.68 -9.26
C GLY A 502 16.45 17.51 -8.61
N ALA A 503 16.01 16.50 -9.38
CA ALA A 503 15.39 15.31 -8.83
C ALA A 503 16.39 14.46 -8.01
N HIS A 504 17.63 14.31 -8.48
CA HIS A 504 18.70 13.65 -7.72
C HIS A 504 19.08 14.44 -6.47
N GLN A 505 19.13 15.78 -6.53
CA GLN A 505 19.39 16.62 -5.37
C GLN A 505 18.27 16.50 -4.32
N MET A 506 17.00 16.59 -4.75
CA MET A 506 15.84 16.40 -3.87
C MET A 506 15.80 15.00 -3.25
N PHE A 507 16.13 13.96 -4.01
CA PHE A 507 16.19 12.58 -3.51
C PHE A 507 17.28 12.41 -2.43
N ARG A 508 18.52 12.80 -2.72
CA ARG A 508 19.64 12.72 -1.75
C ARG A 508 19.36 13.47 -0.46
N ALA A 509 18.66 14.62 -0.56
CA ALA A 509 18.28 15.42 0.60
C ALA A 509 17.27 14.74 1.55
N VAL A 510 16.59 13.66 1.12
CA VAL A 510 15.58 12.94 1.92
C VAL A 510 15.76 11.41 1.95
N GLU A 511 16.85 10.90 1.40
CA GLU A 511 17.14 9.45 1.33
C GLU A 511 17.23 8.82 2.72
N HIS A 512 17.79 9.54 3.70
CA HIS A 512 17.85 9.18 5.12
C HIS A 512 16.46 9.08 5.81
N LEU A 513 15.40 9.60 5.18
CA LEU A 513 14.01 9.50 5.65
C LEU A 513 13.24 8.33 4.97
N GLN A 514 13.86 7.61 4.04
CA GLN A 514 13.28 6.46 3.33
C GLN A 514 11.94 6.76 2.62
N LEU A 515 11.74 8.00 2.18
CA LEU A 515 10.48 8.47 1.55
C LEU A 515 10.23 7.90 0.15
N ALA A 516 11.27 7.38 -0.51
CA ALA A 516 11.14 6.68 -1.79
C ALA A 516 12.26 5.65 -1.92
N ASN A 517 11.92 4.40 -2.22
CA ASN A 517 12.90 3.30 -2.24
C ASN A 517 12.91 2.54 -3.58
N SER A 518 13.93 1.71 -3.76
CA SER A 518 14.05 0.79 -4.90
C SER A 518 13.63 -0.63 -4.49
N TYR A 519 13.04 -1.38 -5.43
CA TYR A 519 12.42 -2.68 -5.17
C TYR A 519 12.96 -3.75 -6.13
N GLY A 520 13.11 -4.98 -5.66
CA GLY A 520 13.75 -6.02 -6.47
C GLY A 520 13.97 -7.38 -5.77
N LEU A 521 13.04 -7.81 -4.93
CA LEU A 521 13.05 -9.14 -4.32
C LEU A 521 13.12 -10.26 -5.37
N PHE A 522 13.86 -11.33 -5.05
CA PHE A 522 14.10 -12.50 -5.90
C PHE A 522 14.74 -12.21 -7.26
N ARG A 523 15.49 -11.11 -7.38
CA ARG A 523 16.27 -10.75 -8.59
C ARG A 523 17.04 -11.95 -9.17
N ARG A 524 17.74 -12.71 -8.33
CA ARG A 524 18.30 -14.03 -8.68
C ARG A 524 17.62 -15.10 -7.84
N MET A 525 17.49 -16.31 -8.39
CA MET A 525 17.00 -17.45 -7.64
C MET A 525 18.05 -17.92 -6.63
N THR A 526 17.67 -18.03 -5.36
CA THR A 526 18.49 -18.56 -4.27
C THR A 526 18.58 -20.08 -4.30
N GLY A 527 19.62 -20.63 -3.68
CA GLY A 527 19.76 -22.08 -3.45
C GLY A 527 20.05 -22.94 -4.68
N LEU A 528 20.43 -22.35 -5.81
CA LEU A 528 20.86 -23.10 -7.00
C LEU A 528 22.17 -23.83 -6.69
N GLY A 529 22.10 -25.14 -6.47
CA GLY A 529 23.21 -25.96 -5.96
C GLY A 529 23.17 -26.23 -4.45
N GLY A 530 22.11 -25.83 -3.75
CA GLY A 530 21.96 -25.98 -2.30
C GLY A 530 21.87 -24.63 -1.58
N ARG A 531 21.24 -24.61 -0.39
CA ARG A 531 21.17 -23.44 0.49
C ARG A 531 22.36 -23.51 1.46
N PRO A 532 23.35 -22.57 1.42
CA PRO A 532 24.41 -22.55 2.41
C PRO A 532 23.81 -22.24 3.77
N GLU A 533 24.15 -23.05 4.77
CA GLU A 533 23.54 -23.00 6.09
C GLU A 533 24.59 -23.16 7.18
N VAL A 534 24.74 -22.12 8.01
CA VAL A 534 25.40 -22.28 9.30
C VAL A 534 24.44 -23.03 10.23
N VAL A 535 24.91 -24.16 10.73
CA VAL A 535 24.30 -24.88 11.85
C VAL A 535 25.30 -24.77 13.03
N LEU A 536 24.86 -25.10 14.24
CA LEU A 536 25.66 -24.98 15.46
C LEU A 536 25.43 -26.24 16.30
N GLU A 537 26.49 -26.84 16.84
CA GLU A 537 26.36 -27.91 17.83
C GLU A 537 27.03 -27.55 19.15
N GLY A 538 26.48 -28.09 20.23
CA GLY A 538 27.07 -28.05 21.57
C GLY A 538 27.53 -29.44 22.03
N SER A 539 28.59 -29.50 22.83
CA SER A 539 29.07 -30.71 23.50
C SER A 539 29.55 -30.44 24.92
N TYR A 540 29.56 -31.47 25.74
CA TYR A 540 30.01 -31.45 27.13
C TYR A 540 31.36 -32.17 27.33
N ASP A 541 31.62 -33.19 26.51
CA ASP A 541 32.77 -34.09 26.56
C ASP A 541 33.75 -33.90 25.38
N ARG A 542 33.33 -33.14 24.35
CA ARG A 542 33.94 -32.98 23.01
C ARG A 542 33.80 -34.21 22.09
N GLU A 543 33.10 -35.25 22.51
CA GLU A 543 32.84 -36.47 21.74
C GLU A 543 31.40 -36.48 21.18
N HIS A 544 30.42 -36.17 22.02
CA HIS A 544 29.00 -36.13 21.66
C HIS A 544 28.55 -34.70 21.38
N TRP A 545 28.15 -34.42 20.14
CA TRP A 545 27.73 -33.10 19.66
C TRP A 545 26.22 -33.09 19.35
N THR A 546 25.52 -32.04 19.77
CA THR A 546 24.05 -31.91 19.69
C THR A 546 23.65 -30.63 18.97
N GLU A 547 22.83 -30.72 17.92
CA GLU A 547 22.41 -29.57 17.11
C GLU A 547 21.54 -28.59 17.90
N ILE A 548 21.94 -27.33 17.91
CA ILE A 548 21.18 -26.22 18.47
C ILE A 548 20.15 -25.77 17.42
N GLU A 549 19.04 -26.49 17.35
CA GLU A 549 17.96 -26.19 16.40
C GLU A 549 17.36 -24.79 16.63
N PHE A 550 17.10 -24.08 15.54
CA PHE A 550 16.43 -22.77 15.58
C PHE A 550 14.92 -22.93 15.38
N MET A 551 14.12 -22.60 16.41
CA MET A 551 12.66 -22.83 16.52
C MET A 551 11.78 -22.50 15.29
N PHE A 552 12.19 -21.56 14.43
CA PHE A 552 11.44 -21.16 13.24
C PHE A 552 12.23 -21.31 11.92
N LYS A 553 13.44 -21.90 11.97
CA LYS A 553 14.27 -22.17 10.80
C LYS A 553 13.87 -23.53 10.21
N PRO A 554 13.73 -23.65 8.87
CA PRO A 554 13.63 -24.95 8.20
C PRO A 554 14.98 -25.69 8.27
N GLY A 555 15.26 -26.33 9.42
CA GLY A 555 16.51 -27.02 9.72
C GLY A 555 16.40 -28.54 9.80
N ASN A 556 15.50 -29.07 10.65
CA ASN A 556 15.34 -30.50 10.87
C ASN A 556 14.86 -31.23 9.60
N LEU A 557 15.60 -32.26 9.15
CA LEU A 557 15.33 -32.98 7.90
C LEU A 557 14.17 -33.98 7.97
N SER A 558 13.75 -34.36 9.18
CA SER A 558 12.68 -35.33 9.44
C SER A 558 11.34 -34.65 9.78
N ALA A 559 11.34 -33.32 10.00
CA ALA A 559 10.16 -32.54 10.31
C ALA A 559 9.61 -31.82 9.07
N ALA A 560 8.29 -31.73 8.96
CA ALA A 560 7.65 -30.79 8.04
C ALA A 560 7.92 -29.33 8.50
N PRO A 561 7.96 -28.33 7.60
CA PRO A 561 8.12 -26.94 8.00
C PRO A 561 7.05 -26.52 9.02
N PRO A 562 7.39 -25.72 10.04
CA PRO A 562 6.45 -25.33 11.08
C PRO A 562 5.19 -24.69 10.47
N ARG A 563 4.01 -25.14 10.92
CA ARG A 563 2.71 -24.66 10.41
C ARG A 563 2.61 -23.15 10.67
N GLY A 564 2.59 -22.38 9.59
CA GLY A 564 2.77 -20.94 9.62
C GLY A 564 1.74 -20.20 10.50
N GLY A 565 2.24 -19.60 11.58
CA GLY A 565 1.56 -18.52 12.27
C GLY A 565 1.76 -17.17 11.55
N PRO A 566 1.03 -16.12 11.97
CA PRO A 566 1.29 -14.74 11.56
C PRO A 566 2.74 -14.33 11.87
N PRO A 567 3.29 -13.33 11.15
CA PRO A 567 4.72 -13.26 10.91
C PRO A 567 5.55 -13.01 12.17
N PRO A 568 6.47 -13.94 12.55
CA PRO A 568 7.69 -13.52 13.18
C PRO A 568 8.47 -12.60 12.22
N ALA A 569 8.94 -11.47 12.74
CA ALA A 569 9.91 -10.61 12.07
C ALA A 569 11.24 -11.37 11.84
N PRO A 570 12.11 -10.91 10.91
CA PRO A 570 12.98 -11.79 10.09
C PRO A 570 14.03 -12.63 10.83
N SER A 571 14.29 -12.32 12.10
CA SER A 571 15.34 -12.92 12.92
C SER A 571 14.86 -14.16 13.70
N GLY A 572 14.46 -15.22 12.99
CA GLY A 572 14.31 -16.57 13.59
C GLY A 572 15.60 -17.11 14.23
N LEU A 573 16.73 -16.45 13.97
CA LEU A 573 18.03 -16.63 14.62
C LEU A 573 18.07 -16.13 16.08
N ALA A 574 17.26 -15.13 16.46
CA ALA A 574 17.51 -14.32 17.67
C ALA A 574 16.68 -14.71 18.91
N ASP A 575 15.42 -15.13 18.75
CA ASP A 575 14.59 -15.63 19.86
C ASP A 575 15.18 -16.91 20.52
N VAL A 576 16.13 -17.57 19.84
CA VAL A 576 16.75 -18.84 20.22
C VAL A 576 17.97 -18.61 21.11
N VAL A 577 18.96 -17.81 20.66
CA VAL A 577 20.23 -17.59 21.38
C VAL A 577 20.00 -17.23 22.85
N CYS A 578 19.10 -16.29 23.13
CA CYS A 578 18.87 -15.80 24.48
C CYS A 578 17.94 -16.67 25.35
N ARG A 579 17.15 -17.59 24.77
CA ARG A 579 16.32 -18.52 25.57
C ARG A 579 17.07 -19.82 25.89
N THR A 580 17.88 -20.33 24.97
CA THR A 580 18.63 -21.58 25.17
C THR A 580 19.81 -21.40 26.14
N TRP A 581 20.49 -20.25 26.11
CA TRP A 581 21.61 -19.95 27.03
C TRP A 581 21.19 -19.61 28.47
N ALA A 582 19.91 -19.31 28.72
CA ALA A 582 19.43 -18.89 30.04
C ALA A 582 18.94 -20.05 30.93
N SER A 583 18.85 -21.27 30.40
CA SER A 583 18.20 -22.42 31.07
C SER A 583 18.98 -23.73 31.02
N GLN A 584 20.21 -23.72 30.49
CA GLN A 584 21.08 -24.90 30.39
C GLN A 584 22.49 -24.59 30.94
N PRO A 585 23.06 -25.44 31.83
CA PRO A 585 24.41 -25.24 32.32
C PRO A 585 25.45 -25.64 31.24
N GLN A 586 26.10 -24.65 30.63
CA GLN A 586 27.41 -24.69 29.94
C GLN A 586 27.76 -25.87 28.99
N PRO A 587 27.50 -25.75 27.67
CA PRO A 587 28.17 -26.52 26.62
C PRO A 587 29.34 -25.76 25.94
N VAL A 588 30.29 -26.52 25.37
CA VAL A 588 31.35 -26.10 24.42
C VAL A 588 30.82 -26.19 22.97
N VAL A 589 31.35 -25.41 22.01
CA VAL A 589 30.76 -25.25 20.65
C VAL A 589 31.72 -25.65 19.52
N HIS A 590 31.21 -26.42 18.54
CA HIS A 590 31.89 -26.96 17.34
C HIS A 590 30.82 -27.44 16.34
N GLN A 591 31.18 -28.19 15.28
CA GLN A 591 30.20 -29.00 14.53
C GLN A 591 30.77 -30.24 13.81
N LEU A 592 29.99 -31.33 13.80
CA LEU A 592 30.36 -32.69 13.40
C LEU A 592 30.80 -32.94 11.95
N ARG A 593 31.68 -33.94 11.82
CA ARG A 593 31.79 -34.83 10.65
C ARG A 593 30.60 -35.79 10.59
N LEU A 594 30.13 -36.10 9.38
CA LEU A 594 29.37 -37.33 9.10
C LEU A 594 29.94 -38.03 7.84
N PRO A 595 29.77 -39.36 7.70
CA PRO A 595 30.48 -40.17 6.70
C PRO A 595 30.04 -39.90 5.24
N PRO A 596 30.84 -40.36 4.25
CA PRO A 596 30.53 -40.18 2.83
C PRO A 596 29.21 -40.84 2.40
N ALA A 597 28.66 -40.34 1.30
CA ALA A 597 27.27 -40.56 0.90
C ALA A 597 26.88 -42.03 0.64
N ALA A 598 25.64 -42.36 1.00
CA ALA A 598 24.99 -43.63 0.68
C ALA A 598 23.60 -43.40 0.06
N GLY A 599 23.37 -44.00 -1.11
CA GLY A 599 22.05 -44.44 -1.58
C GLY A 599 21.11 -43.40 -2.23
N PRO A 600 20.37 -43.79 -3.29
CA PRO A 600 19.23 -43.03 -3.80
C PRO A 600 17.93 -43.40 -3.06
N GLU A 601 17.82 -43.09 -1.76
CA GLU A 601 16.55 -43.26 -1.03
C GLU A 601 15.54 -42.15 -1.39
N GLY A 602 14.34 -42.55 -1.80
CA GLY A 602 13.26 -41.64 -2.19
C GLY A 602 12.54 -40.98 -1.00
N GLY A 603 12.01 -39.78 -1.21
CA GLY A 603 10.99 -39.17 -0.34
C GLY A 603 11.43 -38.02 0.57
N ARG A 604 12.74 -37.83 0.83
CA ARG A 604 13.22 -36.72 1.68
C ARG A 604 13.29 -35.41 0.90
N TRP A 605 12.54 -34.38 1.33
CA TRP A 605 12.48 -33.06 0.66
C TRP A 605 13.81 -32.31 0.72
N TRP A 606 14.50 -32.36 1.86
CA TRP A 606 15.82 -31.76 2.01
C TRP A 606 16.87 -32.83 2.33
N ARG A 607 18.10 -32.54 1.90
CA ARG A 607 19.33 -33.27 2.26
C ARG A 607 20.38 -32.24 2.63
N ARG A 608 21.20 -32.53 3.63
CA ARG A 608 22.39 -31.74 3.98
C ARG A 608 23.64 -32.40 3.41
N GLN A 609 24.63 -31.60 3.10
CA GLN A 609 25.99 -32.01 2.81
C GLN A 609 26.91 -31.13 3.65
N TRP A 610 27.86 -31.72 4.37
CA TRP A 610 28.92 -30.98 5.05
C TRP A 610 29.89 -30.41 4.00
N VAL A 611 30.33 -29.17 4.19
CA VAL A 611 31.16 -28.44 3.20
C VAL A 611 32.53 -28.12 3.79
N GLU A 612 32.55 -27.34 4.87
CA GLU A 612 33.74 -26.89 5.59
C GLU A 612 33.38 -26.46 7.02
N GLU A 613 34.38 -26.31 7.89
CA GLU A 613 34.21 -25.71 9.22
C GLU A 613 34.31 -24.18 9.12
N PHE A 614 33.17 -23.48 9.32
CA PHE A 614 33.07 -22.03 9.08
C PHE A 614 33.73 -21.17 10.18
N TYR A 615 33.83 -21.69 11.40
CA TYR A 615 34.61 -21.16 12.52
C TYR A 615 35.21 -22.33 13.28
N PRO A 616 36.47 -22.23 13.77
CA PRO A 616 37.08 -23.30 14.56
C PRO A 616 36.30 -23.54 15.85
N THR A 617 36.35 -24.78 16.35
CA THR A 617 35.97 -25.12 17.73
C THR A 617 36.48 -24.10 18.74
N VAL A 618 35.60 -23.67 19.64
CA VAL A 618 35.94 -22.75 20.73
C VAL A 618 35.42 -23.29 22.06
N SER A 619 36.31 -23.33 23.05
CA SER A 619 35.93 -23.66 24.43
C SER A 619 35.49 -22.42 25.21
N LEU A 620 34.70 -22.62 26.27
CA LEU A 620 34.44 -21.52 27.21
C LEU A 620 35.76 -21.13 27.89
N GLY A 621 36.13 -19.85 27.82
CA GLY A 621 37.42 -19.34 28.28
C GLY A 621 38.57 -19.47 27.27
N ASP A 622 38.30 -19.87 26.03
CA ASP A 622 39.29 -19.93 24.96
C ASP A 622 39.82 -18.52 24.59
N PRO A 623 41.15 -18.28 24.56
CA PRO A 623 41.71 -16.96 24.27
C PRO A 623 41.39 -16.45 22.85
N VAL A 624 41.12 -17.33 21.89
CA VAL A 624 40.71 -16.96 20.52
C VAL A 624 39.27 -16.43 20.53
N LEU A 625 38.37 -17.15 21.20
CA LEU A 625 36.98 -16.68 21.40
C LEU A 625 36.96 -15.37 22.18
N ASP A 626 37.75 -15.27 23.25
CA ASP A 626 37.88 -14.07 24.06
C ASP A 626 38.41 -12.87 23.25
N SER A 627 39.41 -13.09 22.39
CA SER A 627 39.95 -12.09 21.48
C SER A 627 38.89 -11.62 20.47
N LEU A 628 38.16 -12.54 19.83
CA LEU A 628 37.07 -12.22 18.90
C LEU A 628 35.95 -11.43 19.60
N LEU A 629 35.51 -11.87 20.78
CA LEU A 629 34.46 -11.18 21.56
C LEU A 629 34.93 -9.79 22.03
N ASN A 630 36.21 -9.57 22.28
CA ASN A 630 36.78 -8.25 22.54
C ASN A 630 36.83 -7.39 21.25
N GLN A 631 37.32 -7.95 20.14
CA GLN A 631 37.45 -7.27 18.84
C GLN A 631 36.10 -6.77 18.31
N PHE A 632 35.05 -7.59 18.40
CA PHE A 632 33.69 -7.22 18.01
C PHE A 632 32.91 -6.51 19.15
N GLY A 633 33.59 -6.14 20.25
CA GLY A 633 33.04 -5.39 21.39
C GLY A 633 31.90 -6.10 22.11
N LEU A 634 31.73 -7.41 21.94
CA LEU A 634 30.71 -8.21 22.63
C LEU A 634 31.04 -8.37 24.12
N LYS A 635 32.34 -8.31 24.48
CA LYS A 635 32.81 -8.15 25.87
C LYS A 635 32.85 -6.69 26.36
N ASP A 636 32.27 -5.72 25.64
CA ASP A 636 32.22 -4.30 26.04
C ASP A 636 31.26 -4.07 27.23
N LYS A 637 31.78 -4.41 28.43
CA LYS A 637 31.19 -4.19 29.76
C LYS A 637 31.21 -2.71 30.16
N THR A 638 31.20 -1.76 29.21
CA THR A 638 31.02 -0.34 29.52
C THR A 638 29.79 -0.17 30.42
N PRO A 639 29.96 0.32 31.66
CA PRO A 639 28.88 0.32 32.64
C PRO A 639 27.72 1.19 32.14
N PRO A 640 26.46 0.83 32.46
CA PRO A 640 25.32 1.64 32.07
C PRO A 640 25.51 3.06 32.60
N ARG A 641 25.30 4.07 31.75
CA ARG A 641 25.33 5.49 32.17
C ARG A 641 24.28 5.67 33.27
N LEU A 642 24.72 5.74 34.52
CA LEU A 642 23.85 5.48 35.65
C LEU A 642 22.68 6.47 35.74
N ARG A 643 21.47 5.90 35.74
CA ARG A 643 20.62 5.87 36.94
C ARG A 643 19.63 4.72 36.81
N ALA A 644 19.68 3.78 37.75
CA ALA A 644 18.56 2.88 38.02
C ALA A 644 17.44 3.71 38.66
N SER A 645 16.75 4.49 37.85
CA SER A 645 15.85 5.54 38.34
C SER A 645 14.62 4.93 39.01
N ALA A 646 14.27 5.46 40.18
CA ALA A 646 12.98 5.21 40.83
C ALA A 646 11.80 5.91 40.11
N ALA A 647 12.04 6.50 38.94
CA ALA A 647 10.99 7.04 38.08
C ALA A 647 9.99 5.95 37.65
N PRO A 648 8.69 6.28 37.54
CA PRO A 648 7.64 5.30 37.29
C PRO A 648 7.70 4.71 35.87
N LEU A 649 8.25 5.41 34.88
CA LEU A 649 8.28 4.95 33.49
C LEU A 649 9.22 3.75 33.26
N PRO A 650 10.51 3.77 33.69
CA PRO A 650 11.36 2.56 33.70
C PRO A 650 10.84 1.41 34.55
N GLN A 651 9.97 1.66 35.55
CA GLN A 651 9.33 0.61 36.35
C GLN A 651 8.14 -0.01 35.58
N ALA A 652 7.25 0.82 35.05
CA ALA A 652 6.09 0.38 34.27
C ALA A 652 6.49 -0.42 33.02
N LEU A 653 7.57 -0.02 32.33
CA LEU A 653 8.08 -0.77 31.16
C LEU A 653 8.59 -2.17 31.56
N ARG A 654 9.27 -2.31 32.71
CA ARG A 654 9.69 -3.62 33.24
C ARG A 654 8.50 -4.50 33.62
N LEU A 655 7.51 -3.96 34.32
CA LEU A 655 6.27 -4.68 34.65
C LEU A 655 5.53 -5.16 33.38
N VAL A 656 5.44 -4.32 32.34
CA VAL A 656 4.87 -4.72 31.03
C VAL A 656 5.71 -5.81 30.35
N ARG A 657 7.04 -5.71 30.40
CA ARG A 657 7.95 -6.73 29.85
C ARG A 657 7.83 -8.06 30.59
N GLU A 658 7.73 -8.05 31.92
CA GLU A 658 7.55 -9.25 32.76
C GLU A 658 6.24 -9.98 32.47
N GLN A 659 5.14 -9.24 32.30
CA GLN A 659 3.83 -9.82 31.93
C GLN A 659 3.80 -10.35 30.49
N LEU A 660 4.51 -9.71 29.56
CA LEU A 660 4.53 -10.11 28.14
C LEU A 660 5.60 -11.17 27.81
N SER A 661 6.68 -11.32 28.60
CA SER A 661 7.72 -12.33 28.37
C SER A 661 7.27 -13.75 28.69
N ALA A 662 6.32 -13.88 29.62
CA ALA A 662 5.61 -15.12 29.95
C ALA A 662 4.73 -15.64 28.79
N LEU A 663 4.39 -14.78 27.82
CA LEU A 663 3.63 -15.16 26.64
C LEU A 663 4.58 -15.45 25.46
N GLY A 664 4.25 -16.48 24.67
CA GLY A 664 4.93 -16.70 23.39
C GLY A 664 4.66 -15.54 22.41
N PRO A 665 5.62 -15.11 21.56
CA PRO A 665 5.43 -13.97 20.66
C PRO A 665 4.18 -14.07 19.78
N LEU A 666 3.90 -15.28 19.28
CA LEU A 666 2.73 -15.57 18.47
C LEU A 666 1.41 -15.41 19.24
N ALA A 667 1.39 -15.68 20.54
CA ALA A 667 0.22 -15.49 21.39
C ALA A 667 -0.06 -14.01 21.66
N VAL A 668 0.99 -13.20 21.90
CA VAL A 668 0.87 -11.72 22.00
C VAL A 668 0.28 -11.13 20.70
N LEU A 669 0.80 -11.55 19.55
CA LEU A 669 0.33 -11.07 18.25
C LEU A 669 -1.11 -11.54 17.96
N TRP A 670 -1.44 -12.82 18.18
CA TRP A 670 -2.81 -13.32 17.99
C TRP A 670 -3.82 -12.69 18.97
N THR A 671 -3.49 -12.51 20.25
CA THR A 671 -4.41 -11.88 21.20
C THR A 671 -4.74 -10.44 20.82
N LEU A 672 -3.78 -9.67 20.30
CA LEU A 672 -4.02 -8.33 19.73
C LEU A 672 -4.97 -8.39 18.53
N VAL A 673 -4.78 -9.33 17.60
CA VAL A 673 -5.65 -9.51 16.41
C VAL A 673 -7.07 -9.94 16.81
N CYS A 674 -7.19 -10.94 17.69
CA CYS A 674 -8.47 -11.44 18.18
C CYS A 674 -9.23 -10.37 18.98
N THR A 675 -8.53 -9.58 19.80
CA THR A 675 -9.12 -8.41 20.49
C THR A 675 -9.64 -7.38 19.47
N ALA A 676 -8.84 -7.05 18.45
CA ALA A 676 -9.24 -6.13 17.39
C ALA A 676 -10.49 -6.64 16.63
N ALA A 677 -10.54 -7.94 16.32
CA ALA A 677 -11.66 -8.58 15.65
C ALA A 677 -12.92 -8.62 16.54
N ALA A 678 -12.79 -8.99 17.82
CA ALA A 678 -13.89 -9.07 18.77
C ALA A 678 -14.53 -7.70 19.02
N VAL A 679 -13.75 -6.65 19.24
CA VAL A 679 -14.27 -5.27 19.43
C VAL A 679 -14.93 -4.76 18.14
N ARG A 680 -14.37 -5.07 16.96
CA ARG A 680 -15.02 -4.76 15.66
C ARG A 680 -16.36 -5.49 15.51
N LEU A 681 -16.42 -6.78 15.84
CA LEU A 681 -17.63 -7.59 15.76
C LEU A 681 -18.71 -7.07 16.73
N LEU A 682 -18.34 -6.81 17.99
CA LEU A 682 -19.22 -6.24 19.01
C LEU A 682 -19.80 -4.89 18.55
N HIS A 683 -18.97 -4.00 18.00
CA HIS A 683 -19.45 -2.73 17.44
C HIS A 683 -20.38 -2.93 16.22
N VAL A 684 -20.18 -3.96 15.39
CA VAL A 684 -21.11 -4.30 14.29
C VAL A 684 -22.43 -4.86 14.81
N LEU A 685 -22.42 -5.66 15.88
CA LEU A 685 -23.63 -6.18 16.52
C LEU A 685 -24.42 -5.05 17.21
N LEU A 686 -23.77 -4.25 18.05
CA LEU A 686 -24.40 -3.13 18.77
C LEU A 686 -24.91 -2.02 17.83
N SER A 687 -24.33 -1.86 16.63
CA SER A 687 -24.83 -0.90 15.64
C SER A 687 -25.96 -1.46 14.74
N ARG A 688 -26.28 -2.75 14.83
CA ARG A 688 -27.50 -3.35 14.24
C ARG A 688 -28.70 -3.18 15.18
N ASN A 689 -29.02 -1.92 15.51
CA ASN A 689 -30.25 -1.60 16.23
C ASN A 689 -31.48 -2.12 15.42
N PRO A 690 -32.47 -2.79 16.03
CA PRO A 690 -33.62 -3.30 15.29
C PRO A 690 -34.35 -2.20 14.50
N ARG A 691 -34.95 -2.57 13.37
CA ARG A 691 -35.80 -1.62 12.62
C ARG A 691 -36.92 -1.16 13.55
N PRO A 692 -37.19 0.16 13.71
CA PRO A 692 -38.41 0.59 14.36
C PRO A 692 -39.59 -0.02 13.61
N SER A 693 -40.51 -0.64 14.34
CA SER A 693 -41.73 -1.19 13.77
C SER A 693 -42.47 -0.10 13.00
N ARG A 694 -42.96 -0.44 11.80
CA ARG A 694 -43.90 0.46 11.11
C ARG A 694 -45.10 0.64 12.04
N PRO A 695 -45.53 1.87 12.36
CA PRO A 695 -46.85 2.05 12.95
C PRO A 695 -47.89 1.47 11.99
N PRO A 696 -48.96 0.84 12.50
CA PRO A 696 -50.00 0.29 11.64
C PRO A 696 -50.59 1.40 10.77
N ARG A 697 -50.83 1.09 9.49
CA ARG A 697 -51.60 1.99 8.62
C ARG A 697 -52.98 2.15 9.22
N ARG A 698 -53.40 3.38 9.50
CA ARG A 698 -54.84 3.67 9.58
C ARG A 698 -55.46 3.29 8.23
N PRO A 699 -56.62 2.63 8.19
CA PRO A 699 -57.32 2.39 6.94
C PRO A 699 -57.72 3.75 6.33
N GLU A 700 -57.46 3.94 5.05
CA GLU A 700 -57.98 5.07 4.28
C GLU A 700 -59.47 4.79 4.00
N GLY A 701 -60.31 5.82 4.12
CA GLY A 701 -61.76 5.66 4.18
C GLY A 701 -62.37 5.17 2.85
N SER A 702 -63.34 4.26 2.94
CA SER A 702 -64.15 3.84 1.79
C SER A 702 -65.04 4.97 1.29
N THR A 703 -64.92 5.32 0.02
CA THR A 703 -65.91 6.15 -0.69
C THR A 703 -67.26 5.41 -0.76
N GLY A 704 -68.30 6.00 -0.17
CA GLY A 704 -69.68 5.51 -0.18
C GLY A 704 -70.65 6.68 -0.23
N GLU A 705 -71.83 6.46 -0.81
CA GLU A 705 -72.73 7.54 -1.27
C GLU A 705 -73.81 7.99 -0.27
N LYS A 706 -74.25 9.25 -0.50
CA LYS A 706 -75.62 9.78 -0.43
C LYS A 706 -76.26 10.27 0.91
N ASN A 707 -77.01 11.36 0.69
CA ASN A 707 -78.19 11.88 1.41
C ASN A 707 -78.05 12.57 2.78
N GLY A 708 -78.64 13.76 2.88
CA GLY A 708 -79.31 14.23 4.11
C GLY A 708 -79.03 15.67 4.57
N ALA A 709 -79.95 16.60 4.23
CA ALA A 709 -80.32 17.84 4.95
C ALA A 709 -79.25 18.85 5.45
N ALA A 710 -79.55 20.14 5.25
CA ALA A 710 -79.04 21.24 6.08
C ALA A 710 -80.03 21.54 7.23
N PRO A 711 -79.61 22.29 8.26
CA PRO A 711 -80.10 23.67 8.34
C PRO A 711 -78.99 24.71 8.65
N ARG A 712 -79.38 25.91 9.12
CA ARG A 712 -78.62 27.17 9.00
C ARG A 712 -78.04 27.69 10.31
N ARG A 713 -77.00 28.52 10.12
CA ARG A 713 -76.74 29.84 10.75
C ARG A 713 -75.99 29.96 12.10
N ASP A 714 -75.50 31.20 12.26
CA ASP A 714 -74.92 31.89 13.42
C ASP A 714 -73.60 31.31 13.99
N GLY A 715 -72.67 32.09 14.52
CA GLY A 715 -72.53 33.57 14.59
C GLY A 715 -71.31 33.99 15.44
N VAL A 716 -70.96 35.28 15.41
CA VAL A 716 -70.05 35.97 16.37
C VAL A 716 -68.53 35.65 16.34
N GLU A 717 -67.79 36.51 15.62
CA GLU A 717 -66.58 37.27 16.02
C GLU A 717 -65.25 36.65 16.52
N ARG A 718 -64.26 37.56 16.59
CA ARG A 718 -62.81 37.50 16.90
C ARG A 718 -62.57 38.23 18.25
N PRO A 719 -61.36 38.27 18.91
CA PRO A 719 -60.04 38.47 18.28
C PRO A 719 -58.79 37.86 18.98
N ARG A 720 -57.61 38.27 18.52
CA ARG A 720 -56.27 37.97 19.07
C ARG A 720 -55.95 38.86 20.29
N ALA A 721 -55.11 38.36 21.22
CA ALA A 721 -54.21 39.21 22.02
C ALA A 721 -52.94 38.46 22.51
N GLN A 722 -51.84 39.21 22.64
CA GLN A 722 -50.60 38.97 23.39
C GLN A 722 -50.07 40.37 23.78
N PRO A 723 -49.16 40.54 24.77
CA PRO A 723 -48.81 39.72 25.93
C PRO A 723 -49.21 40.49 27.24
N PRO A 724 -48.59 40.27 28.42
CA PRO A 724 -47.38 41.05 28.74
C PRO A 724 -46.33 40.35 29.66
N GLN A 725 -45.34 41.17 30.03
CA GLN A 725 -44.07 40.96 30.74
C GLN A 725 -44.16 40.36 32.16
N ALA A 726 -42.99 39.96 32.71
CA ALA A 726 -42.77 39.59 34.11
C ALA A 726 -41.84 40.60 34.82
N PRO A 727 -42.03 40.89 36.13
CA PRO A 727 -41.25 41.87 36.88
C PRO A 727 -39.99 41.30 37.57
N THR A 728 -39.07 42.20 37.94
CA THR A 728 -37.86 41.92 38.73
C THR A 728 -38.12 41.86 40.23
N GLY A 729 -37.41 40.98 40.96
CA GLY A 729 -37.37 40.98 42.43
C GLY A 729 -36.11 40.28 42.95
N SER A 730 -35.54 40.75 44.06
CA SER A 730 -34.28 40.26 44.61
C SER A 730 -34.33 40.07 46.13
N ARG A 731 -33.68 39.01 46.65
CA ARG A 731 -32.76 39.07 47.81
C ARG A 731 -32.18 37.70 48.25
N HIS A 732 -30.96 37.79 48.76
CA HIS A 732 -30.29 37.01 49.81
C HIS A 732 -30.51 35.48 49.99
N ALA A 733 -29.42 34.76 49.64
CA ALA A 733 -28.53 34.03 50.58
C ALA A 733 -28.98 32.70 51.22
N ARG A 734 -28.04 31.73 51.27
CA ARG A 734 -27.19 31.41 52.46
C ARG A 734 -26.72 29.93 52.45
N ARG A 735 -25.40 29.73 52.63
CA ARG A 735 -24.70 28.48 53.06
C ARG A 735 -24.79 27.19 52.22
N LYS A 736 -23.59 26.70 51.87
CA LYS A 736 -23.04 25.35 52.14
C LYS A 736 -24.03 24.17 52.19
N GLN A 737 -23.87 23.21 51.29
CA GLN A 737 -22.78 22.23 51.41
C GLN A 737 -22.12 21.98 50.05
#